data_AF-A0A9D2TA91-F1
#
_entry.id   AF-A0A9D2TA91-F1
#
_cell.length_a   1.000
_cell.length_b   1.000
_cell.length_c   1.000
_cell.angle_alpha   90.00
_cell.angle_beta   90.00
_cell.angle_gamma   90.00
#
_symmetry.space_group_name_H-M   'P 1'
#
loop_
_entity.id
_entity.type
_entity.pdbx_description
1 polymer ?
#
loop_
_entity_poly.entity_id
_entity_poly.type
_entity_poly.pdbx_seq_one_letter_code
_entity_poly.pdbx_strand_id
1 'polypeptide(L)'
;MEYLAHIDIDSGRKQRIKDHLEGTAERARKFAEQFGKSDWGYCCGMLHDIGKYSKSFQKRINGESSQQVDHSTAGAQLCMERKGMYELLSYCIAGHHAGLPDCGGMSDRNGASTLMGRLRKKIDDYQSYREEIKIPKLKTVPFNPEKAANLDFSLSVFIRMIYSCLVDADFLDTEYFMKNGQVERDSGNSMNVLLKRLEKHISGWLPNNELNTVNGRRTEILKYCLKNGEKGRGLFRLTVPTGGGKTIDSLAFALRHAVKHHMSRIIYVIPYTSIIEQNAEVFREILGEGNVLEHHSNVNFESSEELKPMQLASENWDKPVIVTTNVQFFESLFASKSSKCRKIHNIANSVIIFDEAQMLPNDYLKPCISMMEELLNHYRTSIVLCTATQPALTTFFKNETEIIELCPRMKEQFTFFERAVFQNIGKITEEQLAERLAKETQALCIVNTKKRAQQLYRKLKGKGIYHLSTTMYPKHRRCVLNKIRDKLQKQEKCILISTSLVEAGVDLDFQNVYRQLAGVDSIIQAAGRCNREGRRAKENSVVTIFQFKEKEYMPGQRQQMDITENLLAEDWDISSLECIEEYFKRLYHFRGENLDKKRIMDEFKKRRYNFAKVGKEFKLIEENTKTIFINREDEAEELLKKMKQSGYTKSGMRKAGQYCIQIYDREFENLHGAGMIRPVSEDIKDFYELVNAEAYTEEMGLSLEIDTGMALWT
;
A
#
# COMPACT_ATOMS: atom_id res chain seq x y z
N MET A 1 19.78 32.99 31.24
CA MET A 1 18.30 32.91 31.23
C MET A 1 17.95 31.45 31.03
N GLU A 2 16.96 30.89 31.74
CA GLU A 2 16.53 29.52 31.47
C GLU A 2 15.63 29.52 30.23
N TYR A 3 16.02 28.78 29.19
CA TYR A 3 15.27 28.69 27.95
C TYR A 3 14.45 27.39 27.92
N LEU A 4 13.13 27.50 27.75
CA LEU A 4 12.20 26.38 27.78
C LEU A 4 11.75 25.97 26.38
N ALA A 5 11.61 24.66 26.15
CA ALA A 5 11.02 24.09 24.94
C ALA A 5 9.57 23.63 25.16
N HIS A 6 9.28 22.99 26.29
CA HIS A 6 7.96 22.44 26.63
C HIS A 6 7.62 22.69 28.09
N ILE A 7 6.32 22.83 28.36
CA ILE A 7 5.73 22.87 29.69
C ILE A 7 4.58 21.88 29.70
N ASP A 8 4.63 20.93 30.64
CA ASP A 8 3.49 20.07 30.95
C ASP A 8 2.54 20.88 31.85
N ILE A 9 1.37 21.23 31.33
CA ILE A 9 0.41 22.11 32.01
C ILE A 9 -0.16 21.43 33.26
N ASP A 10 -0.30 20.10 33.24
CA ASP A 10 -0.96 19.36 34.31
C ASP A 10 -0.02 19.18 35.52
N SER A 11 1.26 18.88 35.26
CA SER A 11 2.25 18.66 36.32
C SER A 11 3.14 19.87 36.63
N GLY A 12 3.13 20.91 35.78
CA GLY A 12 4.01 22.06 35.88
C GLY A 12 5.48 21.78 35.53
N ARG A 13 5.81 20.56 35.08
CA ARG A 13 7.17 20.20 34.67
C ARG A 13 7.60 21.01 33.45
N LYS A 14 8.88 21.36 33.40
CA LYS A 14 9.48 22.16 32.34
C LYS A 14 10.62 21.39 31.68
N GLN A 15 10.68 21.43 30.35
CA GLN A 15 11.79 20.89 29.57
C GLN A 15 12.61 22.05 29.03
N ARG A 16 13.93 22.08 29.29
CA ARG A 16 14.82 23.07 28.69
C ARG A 16 14.98 22.80 27.20
N ILE A 17 15.27 23.84 26.42
CA ILE A 17 15.52 23.67 24.98
C ILE A 17 16.70 22.74 24.75
N LYS A 18 17.79 22.91 25.49
CA LYS A 18 18.96 22.03 25.37
C LYS A 18 18.62 20.55 25.55
N ASP A 19 17.87 20.22 26.61
CA ASP A 19 17.50 18.83 26.92
C ASP A 19 16.62 18.23 25.81
N HIS A 20 15.67 19.01 25.28
CA HIS A 20 14.83 18.60 24.16
C HIS A 20 15.64 18.39 22.87
N LEU A 21 16.55 19.32 22.54
CA LEU A 21 17.42 19.19 21.36
C LEU A 21 18.32 17.95 21.46
N GLU A 22 18.91 17.68 22.62
CA GLU A 22 19.76 16.52 22.85
C GLU A 22 18.95 15.21 22.81
N GLY A 23 17.76 15.18 23.42
CA GLY A 23 16.85 14.03 23.39
C GLY A 23 16.37 13.69 21.97
N THR A 24 15.92 14.69 21.22
CA THR A 24 15.53 14.55 19.81
C THR A 24 16.72 14.14 18.94
N ALA A 25 17.89 14.77 19.13
CA ALA A 25 19.10 14.45 18.36
C ALA A 25 19.56 13.00 18.59
N GLU A 26 19.55 12.51 19.82
CA GLU A 26 19.98 11.14 20.13
C GLU A 26 19.01 10.09 19.56
N ARG A 27 17.71 10.35 19.58
CA ARG A 27 16.71 9.49 18.92
C ARG A 27 16.90 9.49 17.41
N ALA A 28 17.00 10.67 16.79
CA ALA A 28 17.23 10.80 15.35
C ALA A 28 18.56 10.17 14.90
N ARG A 29 19.61 10.26 15.73
CA ARG A 29 20.90 9.59 15.53
C ARG A 29 20.72 8.07 15.43
N LYS A 30 20.02 7.46 16.38
CA LYS A 30 19.77 6.01 16.42
C LYS A 30 18.94 5.53 15.22
N PHE A 31 17.97 6.31 14.79
CA PHE A 31 17.18 6.01 13.59
C PHE A 31 18.05 6.07 12.33
N ALA A 32 18.84 7.13 12.17
CA ALA A 32 19.69 7.31 11.01
C ALA A 32 20.89 6.34 10.97
N GLU A 33 21.30 5.79 12.11
CA GLU A 33 22.34 4.76 12.22
C GLU A 33 22.00 3.48 11.44
N GLN A 34 20.71 3.15 11.31
CA GLN A 34 20.24 1.97 10.56
C GLN A 34 20.69 1.98 9.10
N PHE A 35 20.87 3.16 8.51
CA PHE A 35 21.41 3.36 7.16
C PHE A 35 22.74 4.13 7.14
N GLY A 36 23.43 4.19 8.29
CA GLY A 36 24.80 4.71 8.40
C GLY A 36 24.93 6.24 8.33
N LYS A 37 23.90 6.99 8.76
CA LYS A 37 23.81 8.46 8.69
C LYS A 37 23.53 9.09 10.05
N SER A 38 24.09 8.50 11.10
CA SER A 38 23.90 8.94 12.49
C SER A 38 24.25 10.41 12.71
N ASP A 39 25.31 10.91 12.07
CA ASP A 39 25.74 12.30 12.13
C ASP A 39 24.72 13.29 11.55
N TRP A 40 24.03 12.89 10.48
CA TRP A 40 22.95 13.68 9.88
C TRP A 40 21.72 13.73 10.77
N GLY A 41 21.28 12.59 11.30
CA GLY A 41 20.15 12.52 12.23
C GLY A 41 20.39 13.37 13.48
N TYR A 42 21.58 13.22 14.09
CA TYR A 42 21.98 14.02 15.25
C TYR A 42 22.03 15.51 14.94
N CYS A 43 22.69 15.91 13.83
CA CYS A 43 22.80 17.30 13.44
C CYS A 43 21.42 17.94 13.18
N CYS A 44 20.53 17.21 12.50
CA CYS A 44 19.18 17.69 12.23
C CYS A 44 18.39 17.92 13.53
N GLY A 45 18.43 16.96 14.47
CA GLY A 45 17.77 17.08 15.77
C GLY A 45 18.32 18.23 16.63
N MET A 46 19.64 18.45 16.64
CA MET A 46 20.24 19.54 17.41
C MET A 46 19.88 20.95 16.89
N LEU A 47 19.51 21.06 15.62
CA LEU A 47 19.31 22.36 14.96
C LEU A 47 17.84 22.71 14.70
N HIS A 48 16.91 21.75 14.77
CA HIS A 48 15.54 21.96 14.29
C HIS A 48 14.79 23.07 15.02
N ASP A 49 15.03 23.22 16.31
CA ASP A 49 14.24 24.07 17.22
C ASP A 49 15.03 25.21 17.86
N ILE A 50 16.21 25.56 17.33
CA ILE A 50 17.03 26.65 17.88
C ILE A 50 16.32 28.03 17.83
N GLY A 51 15.27 28.19 17.02
CA GLY A 51 14.46 29.41 17.02
C GLY A 51 13.69 29.63 18.33
N LYS A 52 13.52 28.58 19.15
CA LYS A 52 12.90 28.68 20.49
C LYS A 52 13.74 29.52 21.48
N TYR A 53 15.02 29.77 21.20
CA TYR A 53 15.87 30.68 21.99
C TYR A 53 15.51 32.17 21.82
N SER A 54 14.59 32.50 20.92
CA SER A 54 14.10 33.87 20.76
C SER A 54 13.31 34.36 21.97
N LYS A 55 13.44 35.66 22.28
CA LYS A 55 12.71 36.27 23.41
C LYS A 55 11.19 36.17 23.24
N SER A 56 10.70 36.31 22.00
CA SER A 56 9.27 36.21 21.69
C SER A 56 8.73 34.81 21.95
N PHE A 57 9.47 33.74 21.58
CA PHE A 57 9.07 32.37 21.90
C PHE A 57 9.04 32.13 23.41
N GLN A 58 10.06 32.61 24.15
CA GLN A 58 10.09 32.47 25.61
C GLN A 58 8.95 33.22 26.30
N LYS A 59 8.55 34.40 25.82
CA LYS A 59 7.34 35.08 26.32
C LYS A 59 6.08 34.26 26.07
N ARG A 60 5.96 33.70 24.86
CA ARG A 60 4.80 32.87 24.49
C ARG A 60 4.68 31.63 25.36
N ILE A 61 5.76 30.87 25.54
CA ILE A 61 5.71 29.61 26.29
C ILE A 61 5.44 29.84 27.79
N ASN A 62 5.87 30.98 28.34
CA ASN A 62 5.57 31.36 29.73
C ASN A 62 4.17 32.01 29.89
N GLY A 63 3.35 32.08 28.84
CA GLY A 63 2.00 32.65 28.90
C GLY A 63 1.95 34.19 28.91
N GLU A 64 3.08 34.87 28.70
CA GLU A 64 3.18 36.33 28.67
C GLU A 64 2.72 36.93 27.32
N SER A 65 2.53 36.10 26.30
CA SER A 65 2.04 36.50 24.98
C SER A 65 1.29 35.38 24.27
N SER A 66 0.24 35.73 23.53
CA SER A 66 -0.48 34.82 22.64
C SER A 66 -0.01 34.88 21.18
N GLN A 67 0.98 35.72 20.87
CA GLN A 67 1.48 35.90 19.50
C GLN A 67 2.11 34.62 18.98
N GLN A 68 1.72 34.20 17.77
CA GLN A 68 2.40 33.10 17.10
C GLN A 68 3.82 33.49 16.70
N VAL A 69 4.79 32.65 17.06
CA VAL A 69 6.22 32.83 16.78
C VAL A 69 6.65 31.72 15.84
N ASP A 70 7.39 32.09 14.79
CA ASP A 70 8.00 31.12 13.87
C ASP A 70 9.40 30.76 14.35
N HIS A 71 9.50 29.64 15.07
CA HIS A 71 10.77 29.11 15.52
C HIS A 71 11.40 28.13 14.50
N SER A 72 10.58 27.55 13.62
CA SER A 72 11.01 26.51 12.66
C SER A 72 11.95 27.00 11.56
N THR A 73 11.87 28.28 11.21
CA THR A 73 12.69 28.87 10.13
C THR A 73 14.15 29.10 10.54
N ALA A 74 14.44 29.28 11.84
CA ALA A 74 15.77 29.65 12.34
C ALA A 74 16.85 28.62 12.00
N GLY A 75 16.60 27.35 12.33
CA GLY A 75 17.55 26.27 12.04
C GLY A 75 17.76 26.05 10.54
N ALA A 76 16.72 26.27 9.72
CA ALA A 76 16.82 26.17 8.27
C ALA A 76 17.69 27.28 7.67
N GLN A 77 17.56 28.53 8.14
CA GLN A 77 18.41 29.65 7.74
C GLN A 77 19.88 29.40 8.11
N LEU A 78 20.13 28.95 9.34
CA LEU A 78 21.48 28.61 9.80
C LEU A 78 22.14 27.52 8.93
N CYS A 79 21.38 26.50 8.54
CA CYS A 79 21.86 25.44 7.66
C CYS A 79 22.25 25.97 6.27
N MET A 80 21.49 26.93 5.73
CA MET A 80 21.81 27.59 4.45
C MET A 80 23.03 28.49 4.55
N GLU A 81 23.22 29.20 5.67
CA GLU A 81 24.42 30.01 5.93
C GLU A 81 25.69 29.15 5.99
N ARG A 82 25.57 27.93 6.53
CA ARG A 82 26.68 26.96 6.59
C ARG A 82 27.08 26.39 5.23
N LYS A 83 26.18 26.42 4.24
CA LYS A 83 26.35 25.94 2.87
C LYS A 83 26.68 24.45 2.76
N GLY A 84 26.77 23.97 1.52
CA GLY A 84 27.21 22.61 1.21
C GLY A 84 26.20 21.58 1.72
N MET A 85 26.68 20.58 2.46
CA MET A 85 25.85 19.45 2.90
C MET A 85 24.73 19.86 3.87
N TYR A 86 24.92 20.92 4.65
CA TYR A 86 23.90 21.42 5.58
C TYR A 86 22.65 21.92 4.87
N GLU A 87 22.74 22.36 3.61
CA GLU A 87 21.61 22.86 2.83
C GLU A 87 20.49 21.81 2.70
N LEU A 88 20.82 20.51 2.70
CA LEU A 88 19.83 19.43 2.65
C LEU A 88 18.97 19.35 3.92
N LEU A 89 19.55 19.70 5.08
CA LEU A 89 18.82 19.72 6.37
C LEU A 89 17.80 20.86 6.43
N SER A 90 17.95 21.91 5.60
CA SER A 90 17.02 23.05 5.59
C SER A 90 15.60 22.63 5.25
N TYR A 91 15.40 21.67 4.33
CA TYR A 91 14.08 21.10 4.02
C TYR A 91 13.47 20.40 5.24
N CYS A 92 14.27 19.59 5.93
CA CYS A 92 13.82 18.82 7.09
C CYS A 92 13.38 19.75 8.22
N ILE A 93 14.22 20.73 8.54
CA ILE A 93 13.99 21.68 9.62
C ILE A 93 12.85 22.64 9.27
N ALA A 94 12.81 23.20 8.06
CA ALA A 94 11.70 24.08 7.67
C ALA A 94 10.34 23.36 7.67
N GLY A 95 10.34 22.04 7.47
CA GLY A 95 9.15 21.22 7.34
C GLY A 95 8.68 20.50 8.60
N HIS A 96 9.43 20.47 9.70
CA HIS A 96 9.17 19.54 10.82
C HIS A 96 7.77 19.65 11.46
N HIS A 97 7.13 20.83 11.39
CA HIS A 97 5.72 21.00 11.78
C HIS A 97 4.71 20.95 10.61
N ALA A 98 5.04 21.56 9.47
CA ALA A 98 4.08 21.77 8.37
C ALA A 98 4.10 20.68 7.29
N GLY A 99 5.09 19.80 7.30
CA GLY A 99 5.42 18.91 6.19
C GLY A 99 6.62 19.42 5.37
N LEU A 100 7.28 18.50 4.67
CA LEU A 100 8.34 18.83 3.72
C LEU A 100 7.81 19.82 2.66
N PRO A 101 8.43 21.00 2.51
CA PRO A 101 7.95 22.03 1.60
C PRO A 101 8.39 21.75 0.15
N ASP A 102 7.71 22.42 -0.79
CA ASP A 102 8.28 22.58 -2.13
C ASP A 102 9.47 23.54 -2.10
N CYS A 103 10.42 23.37 -3.02
CA CYS A 103 11.60 24.23 -3.11
C CYS A 103 11.20 25.71 -3.25
N GLY A 104 10.26 26.00 -4.16
CA GLY A 104 9.83 27.36 -4.45
C GLY A 104 10.75 28.12 -5.42
N GLY A 105 10.56 29.43 -5.54
CA GLY A 105 11.22 30.27 -6.53
C GLY A 105 11.61 31.65 -6.02
N MET A 106 12.40 32.36 -6.83
CA MET A 106 12.84 33.73 -6.49
C MET A 106 11.69 34.74 -6.45
N SER A 107 10.54 34.42 -7.06
CA SER A 107 9.32 35.21 -7.04
C SER A 107 8.41 34.93 -5.85
N ASP A 108 8.76 33.96 -4.98
CA ASP A 108 7.91 33.63 -3.83
C ASP A 108 7.85 34.79 -2.85
N ARG A 109 6.62 35.07 -2.39
CA ARG A 109 6.38 36.08 -1.36
C ARG A 109 7.09 35.70 -0.07
N ASN A 110 7.50 36.71 0.67
CA ASN A 110 8.12 36.52 1.97
C ASN A 110 7.18 35.72 2.91
N GLY A 111 7.66 34.61 3.47
CA GLY A 111 6.87 33.74 4.34
C GLY A 111 5.92 32.78 3.61
N ALA A 112 6.03 32.61 2.28
CA ALA A 112 5.32 31.54 1.58
C ALA A 112 5.69 30.16 2.15
N SER A 113 4.80 29.17 1.95
CA SER A 113 4.97 27.82 2.49
C SER A 113 6.13 27.02 1.89
N THR A 114 6.77 27.54 0.84
CA THR A 114 7.94 26.96 0.17
C THR A 114 9.21 27.14 1.01
N LEU A 115 10.25 26.36 0.72
CA LEU A 115 11.54 26.50 1.38
C LEU A 115 12.11 27.91 1.16
N MET A 116 12.16 28.38 -0.09
CA MET A 116 12.70 29.71 -0.41
C MET A 116 11.88 30.85 0.22
N GLY A 117 10.55 30.72 0.28
CA GLY A 117 9.67 31.67 0.96
C GLY A 117 9.96 31.78 2.45
N ARG A 118 10.16 30.63 3.12
CA ARG A 118 10.54 30.56 4.54
C ARG A 118 11.93 31.14 4.79
N LEU A 119 12.93 30.79 3.98
CA LEU A 119 14.31 31.25 4.16
C LEU A 119 14.45 32.79 4.06
N ARG A 120 13.55 33.48 3.36
CA ARG A 120 13.52 34.95 3.26
C ARG A 120 12.81 35.64 4.41
N LYS A 121 12.14 34.89 5.28
CA LYS A 121 11.39 35.44 6.39
C LYS A 121 12.32 36.08 7.40
N LYS A 122 12.03 37.33 7.74
CA LYS A 122 12.66 37.99 8.87
C LYS A 122 12.07 37.38 10.14
N ILE A 123 12.91 36.73 10.92
CA ILE A 123 12.55 36.11 12.20
C ILE A 123 13.21 36.85 13.35
N ASP A 124 12.70 36.62 14.56
CA ASP A 124 13.23 37.22 15.78
C ASP A 124 14.64 36.71 16.06
N ASP A 125 15.43 37.51 16.78
CA ASP A 125 16.79 37.14 17.17
C ASP A 125 16.79 35.88 18.05
N TYR A 126 17.62 34.90 17.68
CA TYR A 126 17.73 33.60 18.34
C TYR A 126 19.17 33.26 18.73
N GLN A 127 20.13 34.18 18.59
CA GLN A 127 21.58 33.90 18.68
C GLN A 127 22.05 33.35 20.04
N SER A 128 21.24 33.50 21.09
CA SER A 128 21.48 32.92 22.42
C SER A 128 21.72 31.40 22.38
N TYR A 129 21.25 30.69 21.35
CA TYR A 129 21.54 29.26 21.18
C TYR A 129 23.04 28.95 21.20
N ARG A 130 23.91 29.88 20.79
CA ARG A 130 25.37 29.69 20.73
C ARG A 130 26.02 29.51 22.10
N GLU A 131 25.35 29.95 23.16
CA GLU A 131 25.82 29.79 24.55
C GLU A 131 25.72 28.31 25.00
N GLU A 132 24.70 27.58 24.52
CA GLU A 132 24.42 26.21 24.95
C GLU A 132 24.72 25.14 23.88
N ILE A 133 24.65 25.50 22.60
CA ILE A 133 24.65 24.56 21.47
C ILE A 133 25.80 24.83 20.50
N LYS A 134 26.62 23.80 20.26
CA LYS A 134 27.60 23.78 19.18
C LYS A 134 27.01 23.09 17.96
N ILE A 135 27.15 23.71 16.79
CA ILE A 135 26.68 23.13 15.53
C ILE A 135 27.45 21.83 15.24
N PRO A 136 26.76 20.68 15.15
CA PRO A 136 27.43 19.41 14.90
C PRO A 136 28.07 19.37 13.51
N LYS A 137 29.21 18.66 13.39
CA LYS A 137 29.88 18.46 12.10
C LYS A 137 29.28 17.27 11.37
N LEU A 138 28.85 17.47 10.12
CA LEU A 138 28.56 16.38 9.19
C LEU A 138 29.88 15.75 8.70
N LYS A 139 30.01 14.45 8.87
CA LYS A 139 31.21 13.66 8.54
C LYS A 139 30.99 12.74 7.34
N THR A 140 29.76 12.30 7.11
CA THR A 140 29.43 11.35 6.05
C THR A 140 28.72 12.04 4.89
N VAL A 141 29.02 11.67 3.64
CA VAL A 141 28.23 12.09 2.47
C VAL A 141 26.85 11.41 2.46
N PRO A 142 25.80 11.97 1.84
CA PRO A 142 24.46 11.35 1.83
C PRO A 142 24.45 9.89 1.36
N PHE A 143 25.11 9.60 0.25
CA PHE A 143 25.30 8.28 -0.34
C PHE A 143 26.49 8.35 -1.32
N ASN A 144 26.90 7.21 -1.88
CA ASN A 144 27.92 7.21 -2.94
C ASN A 144 27.27 7.66 -4.26
N PRO A 145 27.66 8.82 -4.84
CA PRO A 145 27.07 9.33 -6.09
C PRO A 145 27.23 8.38 -7.28
N GLU A 146 28.29 7.56 -7.31
CA GLU A 146 28.54 6.61 -8.40
C GLU A 146 27.55 5.44 -8.41
N LYS A 147 26.96 5.13 -7.25
CA LYS A 147 25.94 4.08 -7.11
C LYS A 147 24.51 4.61 -7.31
N ALA A 148 24.35 5.93 -7.44
CA ALA A 148 23.06 6.57 -7.56
C ALA A 148 22.58 6.55 -9.02
N ALA A 149 21.53 5.77 -9.27
CA ALA A 149 20.85 5.70 -10.56
C ALA A 149 20.27 7.05 -11.03
N ASN A 150 19.93 7.94 -10.09
CA ASN A 150 19.57 9.33 -10.32
C ASN A 150 19.93 10.17 -9.08
N LEU A 151 21.00 10.96 -9.18
CA LEU A 151 21.52 11.76 -8.08
C LEU A 151 20.47 12.66 -7.40
N ASP A 152 19.66 13.38 -8.18
CA ASP A 152 18.64 14.29 -7.63
C ASP A 152 17.51 13.54 -6.92
N PHE A 153 17.09 12.40 -7.49
CA PHE A 153 16.08 11.56 -6.86
C PHE A 153 16.60 10.96 -5.55
N SER A 154 17.82 10.40 -5.54
CA SER A 154 18.47 9.87 -4.35
C SER A 154 18.64 10.93 -3.26
N LEU A 155 19.00 12.18 -3.61
CA LEU A 155 19.03 13.30 -2.68
C LEU A 155 17.65 13.61 -2.09
N SER A 156 16.59 13.56 -2.90
CA SER A 156 15.23 13.80 -2.41
C SER A 156 14.77 12.71 -1.43
N VAL A 157 15.11 11.44 -1.68
CA VAL A 157 14.83 10.33 -0.76
C VAL A 157 15.66 10.45 0.51
N PHE A 158 16.92 10.86 0.40
CA PHE A 158 17.77 11.11 1.56
C PHE A 158 17.20 12.20 2.49
N ILE A 159 16.79 13.34 1.92
CA ILE A 159 16.09 14.40 2.67
C ILE A 159 14.86 13.82 3.37
N ARG A 160 14.05 13.01 2.68
CA ARG A 160 12.84 12.40 3.24
C ARG A 160 13.14 11.42 4.38
N MET A 161 14.21 10.65 4.28
CA MET A 161 14.65 9.70 5.32
C MET A 161 15.16 10.42 6.56
N ILE A 162 15.95 11.50 6.42
CA ILE A 162 16.39 12.33 7.54
C ILE A 162 15.21 13.08 8.17
N TYR A 163 14.32 13.63 7.35
CA TYR A 163 13.08 14.26 7.83
C TYR A 163 12.25 13.28 8.65
N SER A 164 12.07 12.04 8.17
CA SER A 164 11.37 10.98 8.92
C SER A 164 12.02 10.71 10.28
N CYS A 165 13.36 10.64 10.34
CA CYS A 165 14.09 10.48 11.61
C CYS A 165 13.82 11.66 12.55
N LEU A 166 13.87 12.90 12.04
CA LEU A 166 13.65 14.11 12.82
C LEU A 166 12.23 14.14 13.41
N VAL A 167 11.21 14.01 12.56
CA VAL A 167 9.83 14.16 13.03
C VAL A 167 9.41 13.04 13.96
N ASP A 168 9.87 11.80 13.76
CA ASP A 168 9.55 10.76 14.74
C ASP A 168 10.31 11.02 16.05
N ALA A 169 11.59 11.39 16.00
CA ALA A 169 12.37 11.70 17.20
C ALA A 169 11.76 12.84 18.04
N ASP A 170 11.33 13.93 17.40
CA ASP A 170 10.70 15.09 18.06
C ASP A 170 9.39 14.71 18.77
N PHE A 171 8.52 13.95 18.09
CA PHE A 171 7.28 13.44 18.68
C PHE A 171 7.56 12.49 19.85
N LEU A 172 8.55 11.61 19.73
CA LEU A 172 8.90 10.64 20.77
C LEU A 172 9.56 11.27 21.99
N ASP A 173 10.38 12.31 21.79
CA ASP A 173 10.97 13.06 22.89
C ASP A 173 9.89 13.84 23.66
N THR A 174 9.01 14.52 22.92
CA THR A 174 7.88 15.25 23.50
C THR A 174 6.93 14.29 24.24
N GLU A 175 6.60 13.13 23.67
CA GLU A 175 5.79 12.10 24.34
C GLU A 175 6.46 11.63 25.64
N TYR A 176 7.75 11.32 25.58
CA TYR A 176 8.51 10.86 26.75
C TYR A 176 8.51 11.91 27.86
N PHE A 177 8.69 13.18 27.51
CA PHE A 177 8.60 14.28 28.46
C PHE A 177 7.18 14.39 29.05
N MET A 178 6.14 14.47 28.22
CA MET A 178 4.75 14.65 28.67
C MET A 178 4.27 13.49 29.56
N LYS A 179 4.69 12.25 29.28
CA LYS A 179 4.34 11.07 30.10
C LYS A 179 5.29 10.81 31.27
N ASN A 180 6.21 11.73 31.58
CA ASN A 180 7.19 11.57 32.66
C ASN A 180 7.99 10.26 32.57
N GLY A 181 8.36 9.87 31.35
CA GLY A 181 9.10 8.65 31.06
C GLY A 181 8.29 7.35 31.10
N GLN A 182 7.00 7.40 31.45
CA GLN A 182 6.10 6.25 31.47
C GLN A 182 5.53 5.95 30.08
N VAL A 183 6.41 5.57 29.15
CA VAL A 183 6.01 5.17 27.79
C VAL A 183 6.10 3.66 27.68
N GLU A 184 4.95 2.97 27.73
CA GLU A 184 4.89 1.55 27.41
C GLU A 184 4.91 1.35 25.89
N ARG A 185 5.95 0.66 25.40
CA ARG A 185 6.01 0.19 24.01
C ARG A 185 6.27 -1.29 24.00
N ASP A 186 5.42 -2.01 23.28
CA ASP A 186 5.67 -3.40 22.91
C ASP A 186 6.20 -3.41 21.47
N SER A 187 7.52 -3.50 21.30
CA SER A 187 8.15 -3.60 19.99
C SER A 187 8.12 -5.02 19.41
N GLY A 188 7.50 -5.98 20.10
CA GLY A 188 7.50 -7.38 19.72
C GLY A 188 8.80 -8.13 20.06
N ASN A 189 8.95 -9.32 19.50
CA ASN A 189 10.06 -10.23 19.72
C ASN A 189 11.14 -10.08 18.64
N SER A 190 12.35 -10.54 18.95
CA SER A 190 13.47 -10.51 18.00
C SER A 190 13.27 -11.47 16.82
N MET A 191 13.91 -11.17 15.68
CA MET A 191 13.87 -12.01 14.48
C MET A 191 14.27 -13.48 14.74
N ASN A 192 15.19 -13.72 15.67
CA ASN A 192 15.58 -15.08 16.08
C ASN A 192 14.42 -15.86 16.72
N VAL A 193 13.60 -15.20 17.55
CA VAL A 193 12.42 -15.83 18.16
C VAL A 193 11.38 -16.11 17.10
N LEU A 194 11.16 -15.18 16.17
CA LEU A 194 10.20 -15.33 15.08
C LEU A 194 10.58 -16.46 14.12
N LEU A 195 11.86 -16.56 13.75
CA LEU A 195 12.36 -17.67 12.94
C LEU A 195 12.14 -19.01 13.63
N LYS A 196 12.41 -19.13 14.93
CA LYS A 196 12.15 -20.36 15.70
C LYS A 196 10.66 -20.74 15.73
N ARG A 197 9.76 -19.75 15.83
CA ARG A 197 8.31 -19.99 15.79
C ARG A 197 7.89 -20.54 14.42
N LEU A 198 8.39 -19.94 13.34
CA LEU A 198 8.18 -20.45 11.99
C LEU A 198 8.75 -21.86 11.82
N GLU A 199 10.01 -22.10 12.21
CA GLU A 199 10.67 -23.41 12.10
C GLU A 199 9.88 -24.51 12.84
N LYS A 200 9.29 -24.19 14.00
CA LYS A 200 8.38 -25.08 14.71
C LYS A 200 7.12 -25.38 13.88
N HIS A 201 6.48 -24.34 13.32
CA HIS A 201 5.27 -24.49 12.50
C HIS A 201 5.50 -25.38 11.27
N ILE A 202 6.61 -25.20 10.57
CA ILE A 202 6.90 -25.92 9.32
C ILE A 202 7.58 -27.28 9.53
N SER A 203 7.96 -27.64 10.76
CA SER A 203 8.78 -28.82 11.07
C SER A 203 8.19 -30.14 10.53
N GLY A 204 6.87 -30.28 10.54
CA GLY A 204 6.19 -31.46 10.00
C GLY A 204 6.22 -31.58 8.48
N TRP A 205 6.51 -30.51 7.75
CA TRP A 205 6.56 -30.51 6.28
C TRP A 205 7.97 -30.86 5.77
N LEU A 206 9.01 -30.40 6.46
CA LEU A 206 10.41 -30.55 6.05
C LEU A 206 10.87 -31.99 5.77
N PRO A 207 10.36 -33.06 6.40
CA PRO A 207 10.73 -34.43 6.04
C PRO A 207 10.22 -34.88 4.67
N ASN A 208 9.21 -34.21 4.10
CA ASN A 208 8.61 -34.62 2.83
C ASN A 208 9.57 -34.36 1.65
N ASN A 209 9.85 -35.42 0.88
CA ASN A 209 10.67 -35.38 -0.34
C ASN A 209 9.92 -35.99 -1.55
N GLU A 210 8.61 -36.22 -1.44
CA GLU A 210 7.80 -36.84 -2.48
C GLU A 210 7.44 -35.84 -3.58
N LEU A 211 8.38 -35.60 -4.51
CA LEU A 211 8.27 -34.60 -5.57
C LEU A 211 7.10 -34.81 -6.55
N ASN A 212 6.43 -35.97 -6.50
CA ASN A 212 5.24 -36.26 -7.30
C ASN A 212 3.95 -35.80 -6.62
N THR A 213 4.02 -35.22 -5.41
CA THR A 213 2.87 -34.72 -4.66
C THR A 213 2.92 -33.20 -4.53
N VAL A 214 1.75 -32.58 -4.35
CA VAL A 214 1.61 -31.13 -4.11
C VAL A 214 2.41 -30.69 -2.89
N ASN A 215 2.30 -31.43 -1.78
CA ASN A 215 2.99 -31.08 -0.54
C ASN A 215 4.50 -31.31 -0.64
N GLY A 216 4.96 -32.31 -1.40
CA GLY A 216 6.39 -32.48 -1.67
C GLY A 216 6.98 -31.34 -2.51
N ARG A 217 6.26 -30.86 -3.53
CA ARG A 217 6.68 -29.68 -4.32
C ARG A 217 6.67 -28.39 -3.50
N ARG A 218 5.63 -28.15 -2.69
CA ARG A 218 5.60 -27.02 -1.73
C ARG A 218 6.80 -27.07 -0.77
N THR A 219 7.07 -28.26 -0.23
CA THR A 219 8.21 -28.47 0.69
C THR A 219 9.56 -28.24 0.01
N GLU A 220 9.71 -28.62 -1.26
CA GLU A 220 10.92 -28.35 -2.04
C GLU A 220 11.17 -26.84 -2.18
N ILE A 221 10.16 -26.08 -2.57
CA ILE A 221 10.24 -24.62 -2.69
C ILE A 221 10.60 -24.00 -1.34
N LEU A 222 9.92 -24.40 -0.26
CA LEU A 222 10.19 -23.96 1.10
C LEU A 222 11.65 -24.19 1.52
N LYS A 223 12.18 -25.41 1.30
CA LYS A 223 13.58 -25.76 1.58
C LYS A 223 14.55 -24.89 0.81
N TYR A 224 14.24 -24.63 -0.46
CA TYR A 224 15.08 -23.79 -1.32
C TYR A 224 15.07 -22.33 -0.87
N CYS A 225 13.91 -21.79 -0.45
CA CYS A 225 13.77 -20.48 0.18
C CYS A 225 14.59 -20.36 1.47
N LEU A 226 14.51 -21.33 2.37
CA LEU A 226 15.31 -21.36 3.61
C LEU A 226 16.81 -21.36 3.31
N LYS A 227 17.25 -22.22 2.38
CA LYS A 227 18.66 -22.29 1.96
C LYS A 227 19.15 -20.96 1.38
N ASN A 228 18.37 -20.34 0.50
CA ASN A 228 18.75 -19.08 -0.14
C ASN A 228 18.58 -17.86 0.77
N GLY A 229 17.87 -17.99 1.89
CA GLY A 229 17.83 -16.96 2.93
C GLY A 229 19.22 -16.57 3.44
N GLU A 230 20.22 -17.44 3.30
CA GLU A 230 21.60 -17.15 3.72
C GLU A 230 22.44 -16.37 2.69
N LYS A 231 21.94 -16.17 1.46
CA LYS A 231 22.60 -15.38 0.40
C LYS A 231 22.75 -13.92 0.81
N GLY A 232 23.69 -13.21 0.18
CA GLY A 232 23.91 -11.77 0.43
C GLY A 232 22.67 -10.92 0.15
N ARG A 233 22.57 -9.75 0.79
CA ARG A 233 21.47 -8.81 0.58
C ARG A 233 21.36 -8.40 -0.88
N GLY A 234 20.14 -8.20 -1.37
CA GLY A 234 19.92 -7.82 -2.77
C GLY A 234 18.47 -7.93 -3.20
N LEU A 235 18.29 -8.09 -4.52
CA LEU A 235 17.01 -8.29 -5.15
C LEU A 235 16.79 -9.78 -5.42
N PHE A 236 15.65 -10.28 -4.93
CA PHE A 236 15.23 -11.65 -5.07
C PHE A 236 13.89 -11.71 -5.78
N ARG A 237 13.60 -12.85 -6.37
CA ARG A 237 12.31 -13.14 -6.98
C ARG A 237 11.83 -14.51 -6.56
N LEU A 238 10.55 -14.61 -6.24
CA LEU A 238 9.88 -15.88 -5.92
C LEU A 238 8.77 -16.09 -6.94
N THR A 239 9.11 -16.77 -8.04
CA THR A 239 8.18 -17.07 -9.14
C THR A 239 7.51 -18.41 -8.90
N VAL A 240 6.41 -18.40 -8.14
CA VAL A 240 5.71 -19.62 -7.69
C VAL A 240 4.30 -19.65 -8.26
N PRO A 241 3.88 -20.76 -8.92
CA PRO A 241 2.54 -20.89 -9.47
C PRO A 241 1.48 -20.84 -8.37
N THR A 242 0.23 -20.51 -8.75
CA THR A 242 -0.89 -20.46 -7.82
C THR A 242 -1.04 -21.78 -7.07
N GLY A 243 -1.13 -21.71 -5.74
CA GLY A 243 -1.20 -22.89 -4.87
C GLY A 243 0.16 -23.50 -4.49
N GLY A 244 1.28 -22.93 -4.93
CA GLY A 244 2.63 -23.43 -4.64
C GLY A 244 3.21 -23.10 -3.26
N GLY A 245 2.52 -22.36 -2.39
CA GLY A 245 2.98 -22.07 -1.02
C GLY A 245 3.61 -20.68 -0.77
N LYS A 246 3.56 -19.79 -1.78
CA LYS A 246 4.21 -18.47 -1.85
C LYS A 246 4.22 -17.67 -0.53
N THR A 247 3.10 -17.60 0.19
CA THR A 247 2.96 -16.82 1.43
C THR A 247 3.92 -17.29 2.53
N ILE A 248 3.99 -18.61 2.78
CA ILE A 248 4.88 -19.14 3.84
C ILE A 248 6.32 -19.21 3.33
N ASP A 249 6.53 -19.54 2.06
CA ASP A 249 7.86 -19.62 1.45
C ASP A 249 8.60 -18.28 1.49
N SER A 250 7.90 -17.20 1.16
CA SER A 250 8.46 -15.83 1.20
C SER A 250 8.75 -15.37 2.63
N LEU A 251 7.85 -15.67 3.58
CA LEU A 251 8.09 -15.39 5.00
C LEU A 251 9.29 -16.17 5.53
N ALA A 252 9.44 -17.44 5.13
CA ALA A 252 10.55 -18.31 5.53
C ALA A 252 11.90 -17.80 5.04
N PHE A 253 11.97 -17.43 3.76
CA PHE A 253 13.13 -16.75 3.22
C PHE A 253 13.43 -15.47 4.01
N ALA A 254 12.43 -14.60 4.21
CA ALA A 254 12.63 -13.29 4.82
C ALA A 254 13.09 -13.38 6.28
N LEU A 255 12.53 -14.29 7.09
CA LEU A 255 12.96 -14.49 8.47
C LEU A 255 14.39 -15.04 8.54
N ARG A 256 14.73 -16.04 7.71
CA ARG A 256 16.08 -16.59 7.66
C ARG A 256 17.10 -15.54 7.21
N HIS A 257 16.74 -14.75 6.20
CA HIS A 257 17.57 -13.66 5.68
C HIS A 257 17.74 -12.53 6.70
N ALA A 258 16.67 -12.13 7.37
CA ALA A 258 16.71 -11.11 8.40
C ALA A 258 17.60 -11.52 9.59
N VAL A 259 17.50 -12.78 10.03
CA VAL A 259 18.39 -13.33 11.07
C VAL A 259 19.84 -13.33 10.62
N LYS A 260 20.11 -13.88 9.42
CA LYS A 260 21.48 -14.00 8.89
C LYS A 260 22.19 -12.66 8.78
N HIS A 261 21.46 -11.62 8.37
CA HIS A 261 22.02 -10.30 8.09
C HIS A 261 21.74 -9.26 9.17
N HIS A 262 21.15 -9.63 10.32
CA HIS A 262 20.77 -8.68 11.38
C HIS A 262 19.86 -7.55 10.89
N MET A 263 18.86 -7.91 10.09
CA MET A 263 17.85 -6.96 9.61
C MET A 263 16.77 -6.74 10.67
N SER A 264 16.24 -5.52 10.72
CA SER A 264 15.39 -5.08 11.82
C SER A 264 13.94 -5.52 11.68
N ARG A 265 13.45 -5.70 10.44
CA ARG A 265 12.03 -5.99 10.17
C ARG A 265 11.78 -6.66 8.82
N ILE A 266 10.57 -7.21 8.69
CA ILE A 266 9.98 -7.70 7.45
C ILE A 266 8.77 -6.81 7.13
N ILE A 267 8.68 -6.33 5.88
CA ILE A 267 7.57 -5.53 5.38
C ILE A 267 6.93 -6.28 4.22
N TYR A 268 5.73 -6.82 4.44
CA TYR A 268 4.95 -7.55 3.45
C TYR A 268 3.94 -6.61 2.80
N VAL A 269 4.15 -6.31 1.52
CA VAL A 269 3.38 -5.33 0.73
C VAL A 269 2.44 -6.08 -0.22
N ILE A 270 1.13 -5.85 -0.09
CA ILE A 270 0.07 -6.55 -0.82
C ILE A 270 -0.68 -5.58 -1.75
N PRO A 271 -1.09 -5.97 -2.96
CA PRO A 271 -1.82 -5.06 -3.86
C PRO A 271 -3.25 -4.75 -3.40
N TYR A 272 -3.98 -5.74 -2.89
CA TYR A 272 -5.41 -5.61 -2.57
C TYR A 272 -5.70 -5.69 -1.07
N THR A 273 -6.63 -4.86 -0.62
CA THR A 273 -7.15 -4.87 0.75
C THR A 273 -8.02 -6.09 1.08
N SER A 274 -8.44 -6.88 0.09
CA SER A 274 -9.23 -8.10 0.34
C SER A 274 -8.41 -9.27 0.89
N ILE A 275 -7.08 -9.26 0.69
CA ILE A 275 -6.16 -10.36 1.09
C ILE A 275 -5.43 -10.06 2.38
N ILE A 276 -5.30 -8.77 2.71
CA ILE A 276 -4.42 -8.32 3.78
C ILE A 276 -4.82 -8.92 5.13
N GLU A 277 -6.12 -8.96 5.44
CA GLU A 277 -6.65 -9.54 6.67
C GLU A 277 -6.30 -11.03 6.77
N GLN A 278 -6.44 -11.79 5.67
CA GLN A 278 -6.12 -13.22 5.64
C GLN A 278 -4.62 -13.49 5.80
N ASN A 279 -3.76 -12.76 5.07
CA ASN A 279 -2.31 -12.95 5.17
C ASN A 279 -1.78 -12.49 6.54
N ALA A 280 -2.31 -11.40 7.09
CA ALA A 280 -1.96 -10.93 8.43
C ALA A 280 -2.34 -11.96 9.50
N GLU A 281 -3.51 -12.60 9.38
CA GLU A 281 -3.95 -13.65 10.30
C GLU A 281 -3.01 -14.86 10.29
N VAL A 282 -2.67 -15.37 9.09
CA VAL A 282 -1.69 -16.46 8.96
C VAL A 282 -0.37 -16.10 9.65
N PHE A 283 0.09 -14.86 9.51
CA PHE A 283 1.32 -14.43 10.17
C PHE A 283 1.16 -14.32 11.70
N ARG A 284 0.01 -13.88 12.22
CA ARG A 284 -0.27 -13.84 13.67
C ARG A 284 -0.31 -15.24 14.27
N GLU A 285 -0.95 -16.19 13.60
CA GLU A 285 -0.99 -17.59 14.05
C GLU A 285 0.41 -18.19 14.17
N ILE A 286 1.29 -17.91 13.21
CA ILE A 286 2.67 -18.44 13.20
C ILE A 286 3.57 -17.66 14.18
N LEU A 287 3.52 -16.33 14.15
CA LEU A 287 4.51 -15.45 14.79
C LEU A 287 4.04 -14.88 16.11
N GLY A 288 2.75 -14.93 16.41
CA GLY A 288 2.08 -14.34 17.59
C GLY A 288 1.59 -12.90 17.34
N GLU A 289 0.42 -12.59 17.90
CA GLU A 289 -0.30 -11.30 17.78
C GLU A 289 0.58 -10.06 17.96
N GLY A 290 1.35 -10.01 19.05
CA GLY A 290 2.20 -8.85 19.38
C GLY A 290 3.35 -8.58 18.39
N ASN A 291 3.55 -9.41 17.36
CA ASN A 291 4.66 -9.28 16.41
C ASN A 291 4.24 -8.79 15.02
N VAL A 292 2.93 -8.80 14.70
CA VAL A 292 2.42 -8.51 13.36
C VAL A 292 1.57 -7.25 13.38
N LEU A 293 2.00 -6.24 12.64
CA LEU A 293 1.24 -5.00 12.45
C LEU A 293 0.58 -4.98 11.09
N GLU A 294 -0.75 -5.01 11.07
CA GLU A 294 -1.54 -4.81 9.86
C GLU A 294 -1.86 -3.31 9.70
N HIS A 295 -1.32 -2.66 8.67
CA HIS A 295 -1.51 -1.22 8.45
C HIS A 295 -2.02 -0.93 7.04
N HIS A 296 -3.30 -0.62 6.93
CA HIS A 296 -3.95 -0.07 5.74
C HIS A 296 -5.20 0.74 6.10
N SER A 297 -5.91 1.26 5.09
CA SER A 297 -7.07 2.16 5.26
C SER A 297 -8.23 1.59 6.10
N ASN A 298 -8.32 0.28 6.35
CA ASN A 298 -9.49 -0.34 6.99
C ASN A 298 -9.27 -0.83 8.45
N VAL A 299 -8.04 -0.91 8.97
CA VAL A 299 -7.74 -1.45 10.33
C VAL A 299 -7.75 -0.40 11.44
N ASN A 300 -8.67 -0.53 12.39
CA ASN A 300 -8.83 0.40 13.53
C ASN A 300 -8.11 -0.07 14.80
N PHE A 301 -7.31 0.81 15.39
CA PHE A 301 -6.66 0.58 16.70
C PHE A 301 -7.21 1.47 17.81
N GLU A 302 -8.23 2.31 17.54
CA GLU A 302 -8.73 3.34 18.45
C GLU A 302 -9.79 2.84 19.47
N SER A 303 -10.10 1.54 19.52
CA SER A 303 -11.31 1.03 20.22
C SER A 303 -11.11 0.40 21.61
N SER A 304 -9.89 0.22 22.10
CA SER A 304 -9.63 -0.28 23.47
C SER A 304 -8.24 0.12 23.98
N GLU A 305 -8.04 0.14 25.31
CA GLU A 305 -6.72 0.37 25.90
C GLU A 305 -5.69 -0.67 25.46
N GLU A 306 -6.13 -1.91 25.24
CA GLU A 306 -5.31 -3.02 24.74
C GLU A 306 -4.74 -2.78 23.33
N LEU A 307 -5.38 -1.93 22.52
CA LEU A 307 -4.97 -1.62 21.14
C LEU A 307 -4.08 -0.37 21.02
N LYS A 308 -3.90 0.39 22.11
CA LYS A 308 -3.01 1.57 22.15
C LYS A 308 -1.59 1.26 21.65
N PRO A 309 -0.95 0.12 22.00
CA PRO A 309 0.37 -0.23 21.48
C PRO A 309 0.40 -0.39 19.95
N MET A 310 -0.63 -0.99 19.36
CA MET A 310 -0.72 -1.15 17.90
C MET A 310 -0.99 0.17 17.19
N GLN A 311 -1.77 1.07 17.81
CA GLN A 311 -1.98 2.42 17.29
C GLN A 311 -0.65 3.17 17.21
N LEU A 312 0.11 3.21 18.30
CA LEU A 312 1.43 3.85 18.33
C LEU A 312 2.40 3.22 17.33
N ALA A 313 2.41 1.88 17.24
CA ALA A 313 3.20 1.16 16.26
C ALA A 313 2.78 1.47 14.81
N SER A 314 1.52 1.82 14.55
CA SER A 314 1.09 2.21 13.20
C SER A 314 1.69 3.55 12.75
N GLU A 315 1.95 4.46 13.67
CA GLU A 315 2.48 5.79 13.37
C GLU A 315 3.94 5.75 12.88
N ASN A 316 4.72 4.79 13.40
CA ASN A 316 6.14 4.68 13.12
C ASN A 316 6.60 3.30 12.61
N TRP A 317 5.72 2.30 12.49
CA TRP A 317 6.04 0.91 12.10
C TRP A 317 6.99 0.18 13.06
N ASP A 318 6.76 0.31 14.37
CA ASP A 318 7.60 -0.25 15.46
C ASP A 318 7.33 -1.73 15.79
N LYS A 319 6.98 -2.56 14.79
CA LYS A 319 6.81 -4.01 14.94
C LYS A 319 7.74 -4.77 13.98
N PRO A 320 8.15 -6.01 14.31
CA PRO A 320 9.11 -6.76 13.50
C PRO A 320 8.53 -7.21 12.17
N VAL A 321 7.22 -7.48 12.09
CA VAL A 321 6.54 -7.82 10.83
C VAL A 321 5.42 -6.82 10.56
N ILE A 322 5.51 -6.13 9.43
CA ILE A 322 4.51 -5.16 8.96
C ILE A 322 3.81 -5.74 7.74
N VAL A 323 2.49 -5.81 7.75
CA VAL A 323 1.67 -6.15 6.59
C VAL A 323 0.93 -4.89 6.13
N THR A 324 1.17 -4.45 4.91
CA THR A 324 0.69 -3.17 4.37
C THR A 324 0.27 -3.33 2.92
N THR A 325 -0.39 -2.31 2.34
CA THR A 325 -0.73 -2.29 0.91
C THR A 325 0.30 -1.54 0.07
N ASN A 326 0.30 -1.77 -1.25
CA ASN A 326 1.06 -0.97 -2.23
C ASN A 326 0.77 0.53 -2.05
N VAL A 327 -0.51 0.90 -1.93
CA VAL A 327 -0.97 2.27 -1.70
C VAL A 327 -0.32 2.85 -0.45
N GLN A 328 -0.47 2.18 0.70
CA GLN A 328 0.06 2.67 1.97
C GLN A 328 1.60 2.74 1.95
N PHE A 329 2.28 1.78 1.31
CA PHE A 329 3.74 1.73 1.22
C PHE A 329 4.29 2.87 0.35
N PHE A 330 3.90 2.94 -0.93
CA PHE A 330 4.45 3.93 -1.86
C PHE A 330 3.95 5.35 -1.55
N GLU A 331 2.69 5.57 -1.22
CA GLU A 331 2.23 6.92 -0.89
C GLU A 331 2.89 7.47 0.39
N SER A 332 3.25 6.60 1.34
CA SER A 332 4.08 7.04 2.48
C SER A 332 5.45 7.46 1.99
N LEU A 333 6.09 6.64 1.16
CA LEU A 333 7.40 6.95 0.59
C LEU A 333 7.43 8.20 -0.28
N PHE A 334 6.30 8.69 -0.81
CA PHE A 334 6.18 9.95 -1.56
C PHE A 334 5.49 11.09 -0.80
N ALA A 335 5.14 10.89 0.48
CA ALA A 335 4.45 11.89 1.29
C ALA A 335 5.35 13.08 1.69
N SER A 336 4.70 14.16 2.13
CA SER A 336 5.33 15.34 2.71
C SER A 336 4.92 15.59 4.17
N LYS A 337 3.70 15.22 4.56
CA LYS A 337 3.16 15.46 5.91
C LYS A 337 3.86 14.60 6.96
N SER A 338 4.18 15.18 8.12
CA SER A 338 4.83 14.50 9.26
C SER A 338 4.12 13.21 9.66
N SER A 339 2.79 13.23 9.79
CA SER A 339 1.97 12.07 10.17
C SER A 339 2.12 10.85 9.24
N LYS A 340 2.38 11.06 7.95
CA LYS A 340 2.68 9.97 7.00
C LYS A 340 4.17 9.61 6.99
N CYS A 341 5.05 10.57 7.24
CA CYS A 341 6.49 10.40 7.12
C CYS A 341 7.16 9.76 8.35
N ARG A 342 6.57 9.82 9.55
CA ARG A 342 7.19 9.29 10.79
C ARG A 342 7.70 7.85 10.68
N LYS A 343 7.00 6.98 9.95
CA LYS A 343 7.38 5.57 9.72
C LYS A 343 8.45 5.30 8.66
N ILE A 344 8.77 6.26 7.80
CA ILE A 344 9.58 5.98 6.59
C ILE A 344 11.01 5.53 6.94
N HIS A 345 11.66 6.16 7.92
CA HIS A 345 13.03 5.80 8.32
C HIS A 345 13.15 4.34 8.76
N ASN A 346 12.06 3.81 9.30
CA ASN A 346 11.95 2.44 9.77
C ASN A 346 11.92 1.42 8.62
N ILE A 347 11.78 1.83 7.35
CA ILE A 347 11.98 0.95 6.18
C ILE A 347 13.45 0.53 6.02
N ALA A 348 14.40 1.33 6.50
CA ALA A 348 15.82 0.97 6.41
C ALA A 348 16.14 -0.35 7.12
N ASN A 349 17.11 -1.08 6.60
CA ASN A 349 17.56 -2.37 7.14
C ASN A 349 16.41 -3.41 7.27
N SER A 350 15.50 -3.47 6.28
CA SER A 350 14.36 -4.39 6.26
C SER A 350 14.38 -5.35 5.05
N VAL A 351 13.72 -6.51 5.20
CA VAL A 351 13.31 -7.34 4.06
C VAL A 351 11.94 -6.88 3.59
N ILE A 352 11.80 -6.48 2.34
CA ILE A 352 10.55 -6.00 1.76
C ILE A 352 10.05 -7.03 0.76
N ILE A 353 8.88 -7.61 1.02
CA ILE A 353 8.24 -8.58 0.12
C ILE A 353 7.12 -7.84 -0.62
N PHE A 354 7.18 -7.80 -1.95
CA PHE A 354 6.07 -7.36 -2.78
C PHE A 354 5.31 -8.59 -3.28
N ASP A 355 4.14 -8.83 -2.72
CA ASP A 355 3.24 -9.89 -3.19
C ASP A 355 2.53 -9.46 -4.47
N GLU A 356 2.32 -10.43 -5.36
CA GLU A 356 1.83 -10.22 -6.72
C GLU A 356 2.48 -8.99 -7.41
N ALA A 357 3.81 -8.97 -7.51
CA ALA A 357 4.60 -7.85 -8.03
C ALA A 357 4.18 -7.34 -9.42
N GLN A 358 3.46 -8.16 -10.21
CA GLN A 358 2.86 -7.74 -11.48
C GLN A 358 1.73 -6.71 -11.33
N MET A 359 1.14 -6.60 -10.14
CA MET A 359 0.07 -5.65 -9.80
C MET A 359 0.60 -4.28 -9.36
N LEU A 360 1.89 -4.01 -9.60
CA LEU A 360 2.42 -2.65 -9.44
C LEU A 360 1.68 -1.69 -10.39
N PRO A 361 1.38 -0.47 -9.94
CA PRO A 361 0.53 0.46 -10.67
C PRO A 361 1.22 0.98 -11.92
N ASN A 362 0.71 0.63 -13.10
CA ASN A 362 1.29 1.00 -14.39
C ASN A 362 1.50 2.51 -14.53
N ASP A 363 0.54 3.34 -14.11
CA ASP A 363 0.59 4.80 -14.23
C ASP A 363 1.75 5.43 -13.41
N TYR A 364 2.30 4.69 -12.44
CA TYR A 364 3.36 5.14 -11.53
C TYR A 364 4.52 4.12 -11.41
N LEU A 365 4.67 3.23 -12.39
CA LEU A 365 5.63 2.14 -12.32
C LEU A 365 7.08 2.66 -12.22
N LYS A 366 7.44 3.67 -13.02
CA LYS A 366 8.79 4.27 -13.02
C LYS A 366 9.18 4.86 -11.66
N PRO A 367 8.34 5.71 -11.02
CA PRO A 367 8.59 6.16 -9.65
C PRO A 367 8.70 5.02 -8.63
N CYS A 368 7.83 4.00 -8.71
CA CYS A 368 7.85 2.86 -7.78
C CYS A 368 9.17 2.08 -7.88
N ILE A 369 9.59 1.71 -9.10
CA ILE A 369 10.85 0.99 -9.30
C ILE A 369 12.05 1.84 -8.89
N SER A 370 12.06 3.15 -9.22
CA SER A 370 13.15 4.05 -8.80
C SER A 370 13.28 4.12 -7.27
N MET A 371 12.14 4.13 -6.55
CA MET A 371 12.13 4.09 -5.09
C MET A 371 12.62 2.74 -4.54
N MET A 372 12.22 1.62 -5.15
CA MET A 372 12.70 0.28 -4.77
C MET A 372 14.21 0.14 -4.95
N GLU A 373 14.73 0.60 -6.09
CA GLU A 373 16.16 0.64 -6.40
C GLU A 373 16.93 1.52 -5.40
N GLU A 374 16.38 2.69 -5.06
CA GLU A 374 16.98 3.58 -4.06
C GLU A 374 17.05 2.91 -2.67
N LEU A 375 15.98 2.23 -2.24
CA LEU A 375 15.95 1.46 -0.98
C LEU A 375 17.02 0.36 -0.96
N LEU A 376 17.13 -0.40 -2.05
CA LEU A 376 18.14 -1.46 -2.22
C LEU A 376 19.57 -0.91 -2.11
N ASN A 377 19.87 0.17 -2.83
CA ASN A 377 21.23 0.68 -2.98
C ASN A 377 21.75 1.41 -1.73
N HIS A 378 20.88 2.16 -1.04
CA HIS A 378 21.32 3.12 -0.02
C HIS A 378 20.76 2.89 1.37
N TYR A 379 19.71 2.07 1.52
CA TYR A 379 19.01 1.89 2.80
C TYR A 379 19.06 0.46 3.34
N ARG A 380 20.04 -0.32 2.85
CA ARG A 380 20.40 -1.63 3.40
C ARG A 380 19.24 -2.63 3.37
N THR A 381 18.29 -2.47 2.46
CA THR A 381 17.14 -3.36 2.33
C THR A 381 17.46 -4.59 1.50
N SER A 382 16.56 -5.57 1.52
CA SER A 382 16.51 -6.64 0.52
C SER A 382 15.08 -6.78 0.04
N ILE A 383 14.88 -6.93 -1.26
CA ILE A 383 13.54 -6.93 -1.87
C ILE A 383 13.26 -8.31 -2.43
N VAL A 384 12.06 -8.83 -2.17
CA VAL A 384 11.57 -10.09 -2.73
C VAL A 384 10.33 -9.80 -3.59
N LEU A 385 10.44 -10.03 -4.89
CA LEU A 385 9.32 -9.91 -5.83
C LEU A 385 8.59 -11.25 -5.92
N CYS A 386 7.45 -11.36 -5.27
CA CYS A 386 6.63 -12.56 -5.24
C CYS A 386 5.58 -12.47 -6.36
N THR A 387 5.51 -13.48 -7.24
CA THR A 387 4.58 -13.45 -8.38
C THR A 387 4.29 -14.84 -8.93
N ALA A 388 3.09 -15.02 -9.51
CA ALA A 388 2.79 -16.16 -10.37
C ALA A 388 3.02 -15.85 -11.86
N THR A 389 3.05 -14.57 -12.23
CA THR A 389 3.18 -14.11 -13.62
C THR A 389 4.30 -13.09 -13.69
N GLN A 390 5.50 -13.53 -14.09
CA GLN A 390 6.72 -12.72 -14.03
C GLN A 390 6.57 -11.41 -14.84
N PRO A 391 6.54 -10.23 -14.20
CA PRO A 391 6.57 -8.98 -14.93
C PRO A 391 7.98 -8.70 -15.44
N ALA A 392 8.09 -8.06 -16.60
CA ALA A 392 9.36 -7.67 -17.22
C ALA A 392 9.99 -6.43 -16.54
N LEU A 393 10.14 -6.46 -15.21
CA LEU A 393 10.60 -5.32 -14.40
C LEU A 393 12.10 -5.09 -14.46
N THR A 394 12.87 -6.12 -14.82
CA THR A 394 14.35 -6.10 -14.84
C THR A 394 14.89 -4.94 -15.68
N THR A 395 14.20 -4.57 -16.75
CA THR A 395 14.59 -3.49 -17.67
C THR A 395 14.46 -2.08 -17.08
N PHE A 396 13.79 -1.93 -15.94
CA PHE A 396 13.62 -0.64 -15.26
C PHE A 396 14.63 -0.39 -14.15
N PHE A 397 15.32 -1.43 -13.68
CA PHE A 397 16.46 -1.26 -12.78
C PHE A 397 17.64 -0.76 -13.61
N LYS A 398 18.20 0.39 -13.21
CA LYS A 398 19.29 1.03 -13.95
C LYS A 398 20.64 0.46 -13.58
N ASN A 399 20.80 0.04 -12.33
CA ASN A 399 21.98 -0.69 -11.90
C ASN A 399 21.82 -2.16 -12.32
N GLU A 400 22.90 -2.79 -12.78
CA GLU A 400 22.99 -4.24 -13.04
C GLU A 400 22.81 -5.02 -11.72
N THR A 401 21.57 -5.08 -11.25
CA THR A 401 21.20 -5.76 -10.02
C THR A 401 20.84 -7.19 -10.39
N GLU A 402 21.71 -8.13 -10.04
CA GLU A 402 21.43 -9.55 -10.21
C GLU A 402 20.17 -9.92 -9.40
N ILE A 403 19.16 -10.50 -10.08
CA ILE A 403 17.95 -11.01 -9.43
C ILE A 403 18.12 -12.49 -9.18
N ILE A 404 18.11 -12.89 -7.90
CA ILE A 404 18.22 -14.30 -7.50
C ILE A 404 16.83 -14.93 -7.46
N GLU A 405 16.61 -15.97 -8.27
CA GLU A 405 15.37 -16.76 -8.27
C GLU A 405 15.32 -17.73 -7.07
N LEU A 406 14.21 -17.70 -6.35
CA LEU A 406 13.93 -18.48 -5.14
C LEU A 406 13.02 -19.69 -5.41
N CYS A 407 12.51 -19.86 -6.63
CA CYS A 407 11.77 -21.05 -7.03
C CYS A 407 12.68 -22.04 -7.80
N PRO A 408 12.97 -23.24 -7.26
CA PRO A 408 13.76 -24.24 -7.96
C PRO A 408 12.96 -24.88 -9.09
N ARG A 409 13.64 -25.19 -10.21
CA ARG A 409 13.05 -25.90 -11.37
C ARG A 409 11.73 -25.26 -11.83
N MET A 410 11.72 -23.93 -11.94
CA MET A 410 10.52 -23.12 -12.20
C MET A 410 9.60 -23.72 -13.28
N LYS A 411 10.14 -24.07 -14.45
CA LYS A 411 9.34 -24.67 -15.55
C LYS A 411 8.60 -25.94 -15.12
N GLU A 412 9.28 -26.85 -14.43
CA GLU A 412 8.65 -28.08 -13.91
C GLU A 412 7.58 -27.79 -12.85
N GLN A 413 7.81 -26.80 -11.98
CA GLN A 413 6.83 -26.40 -10.98
C GLN A 413 5.55 -25.89 -11.65
N PHE A 414 5.68 -25.00 -12.64
CA PHE A 414 4.52 -24.49 -13.36
C PHE A 414 3.73 -25.60 -14.04
N THR A 415 4.41 -26.50 -14.77
CA THR A 415 3.76 -27.65 -15.41
C THR A 415 3.07 -28.57 -14.39
N PHE A 416 3.68 -28.81 -13.23
CA PHE A 416 3.08 -29.65 -12.19
C PHE A 416 1.81 -29.02 -11.57
N PHE A 417 1.80 -27.70 -11.42
CA PHE A 417 0.68 -26.96 -10.82
C PHE A 417 -0.40 -26.54 -11.84
N GLU A 418 -0.28 -26.91 -13.11
CA GLU A 418 -1.33 -26.67 -14.11
C GLU A 418 -2.61 -27.43 -13.76
N ARG A 419 -3.71 -26.69 -13.58
CA ARG A 419 -5.01 -27.24 -13.13
C ARG A 419 -6.10 -27.24 -14.18
N ALA A 420 -5.92 -26.50 -15.27
CA ALA A 420 -6.95 -26.29 -16.27
C ALA A 420 -6.37 -26.19 -17.68
N VAL A 421 -7.23 -26.37 -18.68
CA VAL A 421 -6.94 -26.15 -20.09
C VAL A 421 -7.53 -24.82 -20.52
N PHE A 422 -6.77 -24.03 -21.28
CA PHE A 422 -7.24 -22.78 -21.85
C PHE A 422 -7.90 -23.01 -23.21
N GLN A 423 -9.03 -22.36 -23.44
CA GLN A 423 -9.74 -22.39 -24.71
C GLN A 423 -10.20 -20.98 -25.08
N ASN A 424 -9.76 -20.47 -26.23
CA ASN A 424 -10.30 -19.23 -26.80
C ASN A 424 -11.47 -19.55 -27.73
N ILE A 425 -12.66 -19.03 -27.42
CA ILE A 425 -13.87 -19.21 -28.25
C ILE A 425 -14.18 -17.99 -29.13
N GLY A 426 -13.30 -16.99 -29.12
CA GLY A 426 -13.41 -15.80 -29.95
C GLY A 426 -14.60 -14.90 -29.58
N LYS A 427 -15.21 -14.30 -30.60
CA LYS A 427 -16.27 -13.29 -30.45
C LYS A 427 -17.66 -13.95 -30.39
N ILE A 428 -18.35 -13.79 -29.27
CA ILE A 428 -19.68 -14.36 -29.00
C ILE A 428 -20.70 -13.26 -28.65
N THR A 429 -21.99 -13.57 -28.77
CA THR A 429 -23.06 -12.71 -28.22
C THR A 429 -23.31 -13.02 -26.75
N GLU A 430 -24.03 -12.12 -26.07
CA GLU A 430 -24.44 -12.32 -24.68
C GLU A 430 -25.37 -13.53 -24.51
N GLU A 431 -26.23 -13.80 -25.48
CA GLU A 431 -27.14 -14.95 -25.51
C GLU A 431 -26.34 -16.27 -25.59
N GLN A 432 -25.33 -16.33 -26.45
CA GLN A 432 -24.46 -17.50 -26.58
C GLN A 432 -23.69 -17.78 -25.28
N LEU A 433 -23.26 -16.74 -24.56
CA LEU A 433 -22.63 -16.90 -23.25
C LEU A 433 -23.62 -17.42 -22.21
N ALA A 434 -24.83 -16.85 -22.15
CA ALA A 434 -25.86 -17.28 -21.23
C ALA A 434 -26.26 -18.75 -21.46
N GLU A 435 -26.46 -19.17 -22.70
CA GLU A 435 -26.76 -20.57 -23.05
C GLU A 435 -25.65 -21.54 -22.61
N ARG A 436 -24.39 -21.15 -22.72
CA ARG A 436 -23.25 -21.94 -22.24
C ARG A 436 -23.27 -22.04 -20.72
N LEU A 437 -23.36 -20.91 -20.02
CA LEU A 437 -23.39 -20.86 -18.57
C LEU A 437 -24.58 -21.64 -17.99
N ALA A 438 -25.75 -21.61 -18.63
CA ALA A 438 -26.93 -22.33 -18.14
C ALA A 438 -26.74 -23.85 -18.03
N LYS A 439 -25.86 -24.41 -18.89
CA LYS A 439 -25.49 -25.85 -18.94
C LYS A 439 -24.47 -26.23 -17.88
N GLU A 440 -23.81 -25.26 -17.26
CA GLU A 440 -22.80 -25.50 -16.24
C GLU A 440 -23.43 -25.86 -14.89
N THR A 441 -22.70 -26.67 -14.12
CA THR A 441 -23.05 -26.93 -12.72
C THR A 441 -22.31 -25.97 -11.80
N GLN A 442 -20.98 -25.87 -11.94
CA GLN A 442 -20.14 -24.97 -11.14
C GLN A 442 -19.24 -24.14 -12.05
N ALA A 443 -19.65 -22.91 -12.35
CA ALA A 443 -18.91 -22.03 -13.22
C ALA A 443 -18.74 -20.62 -12.65
N LEU A 444 -17.58 -20.05 -12.88
CA LEU A 444 -17.29 -18.64 -12.60
C LEU A 444 -17.24 -17.88 -13.93
N CYS A 445 -18.08 -16.86 -14.09
CA CYS A 445 -18.04 -15.94 -15.22
C CYS A 445 -17.56 -14.57 -14.77
N ILE A 446 -16.43 -14.12 -15.33
CA ILE A 446 -15.83 -12.82 -15.05
C ILE A 446 -15.94 -11.94 -16.28
N VAL A 447 -16.61 -10.81 -16.13
CA VAL A 447 -16.74 -9.77 -17.15
C VAL A 447 -16.06 -8.47 -16.69
N ASN A 448 -15.69 -7.62 -17.64
CA ASN A 448 -14.86 -6.45 -17.36
C ASN A 448 -15.60 -5.30 -16.67
N THR A 449 -16.94 -5.21 -16.82
CA THR A 449 -17.73 -4.11 -16.26
C THR A 449 -18.83 -4.59 -15.32
N LYS A 450 -19.10 -3.79 -14.27
CA LYS A 450 -20.16 -4.08 -13.29
C LYS A 450 -21.54 -4.09 -13.95
N LYS A 451 -21.77 -3.18 -14.92
CA LYS A 451 -23.01 -3.10 -15.69
C LYS A 451 -23.29 -4.40 -16.44
N ARG A 452 -22.29 -4.92 -17.15
CA ARG A 452 -22.42 -6.20 -17.87
C ARG A 452 -22.70 -7.36 -16.92
N ALA A 453 -22.02 -7.41 -15.77
CA ALA A 453 -22.24 -8.46 -14.78
C ALA A 453 -23.70 -8.46 -14.30
N GLN A 454 -24.27 -7.29 -13.99
CA GLN A 454 -25.69 -7.17 -13.62
C GLN A 454 -26.64 -7.57 -14.76
N GLN A 455 -26.34 -7.19 -16.01
CA GLN A 455 -27.16 -7.56 -17.18
C GLN A 455 -27.19 -9.07 -17.41
N LEU A 456 -26.03 -9.72 -17.40
CA LEU A 456 -25.92 -11.16 -17.57
C LEU A 456 -26.60 -11.93 -16.42
N TYR A 457 -26.46 -11.43 -15.18
CA TYR A 457 -27.15 -12.01 -14.02
C TYR A 457 -28.67 -11.96 -14.17
N ARG A 458 -29.23 -10.82 -14.59
CA ARG A 458 -30.68 -10.69 -14.81
C ARG A 458 -31.20 -11.61 -15.91
N LYS A 459 -30.44 -11.80 -16.99
CA LYS A 459 -30.81 -12.73 -18.07
C LYS A 459 -30.84 -14.19 -17.61
N LEU A 460 -29.86 -14.61 -16.80
CA LEU A 460 -29.75 -15.99 -16.33
C LEU A 460 -30.63 -16.32 -15.11
N LYS A 461 -31.03 -15.28 -14.36
CA LYS A 461 -31.69 -15.33 -13.04
C LYS A 461 -32.43 -16.64 -12.74
N GLY A 462 -32.05 -17.30 -11.64
CA GLY A 462 -32.66 -18.56 -11.24
C GLY A 462 -31.93 -19.24 -10.08
N LYS A 463 -32.42 -20.43 -9.69
CA LYS A 463 -31.81 -21.23 -8.62
C LYS A 463 -30.37 -21.59 -8.97
N GLY A 464 -29.43 -21.23 -8.09
CA GLY A 464 -28.00 -21.52 -8.26
C GLY A 464 -27.22 -20.48 -9.07
N ILE A 465 -27.83 -19.36 -9.45
CA ILE A 465 -27.15 -18.22 -10.09
C ILE A 465 -26.86 -17.15 -9.05
N TYR A 466 -25.66 -16.60 -9.05
CA TYR A 466 -25.19 -15.59 -8.09
C TYR A 466 -24.47 -14.45 -8.78
N HIS A 467 -24.50 -13.27 -8.18
CA HIS A 467 -23.72 -12.10 -8.61
C HIS A 467 -22.84 -11.61 -7.48
N LEU A 468 -21.63 -11.15 -7.80
CA LEU A 468 -20.73 -10.53 -6.84
C LEU A 468 -19.94 -9.40 -7.50
N SER A 469 -20.05 -8.19 -6.97
CA SER A 469 -19.25 -7.06 -7.45
C SER A 469 -19.07 -5.99 -6.36
N THR A 470 -18.25 -4.97 -6.63
CA THR A 470 -18.05 -3.83 -5.72
C THR A 470 -19.25 -2.87 -5.64
N THR A 471 -20.35 -3.12 -6.37
CA THR A 471 -21.64 -2.45 -6.13
C THR A 471 -22.29 -2.89 -4.81
N MET A 472 -21.77 -3.95 -4.19
CA MET A 472 -22.15 -4.42 -2.87
C MET A 472 -21.15 -3.91 -1.82
N TYR A 473 -21.64 -3.43 -0.67
CA TYR A 473 -20.77 -3.00 0.41
C TYR A 473 -19.98 -4.19 1.03
N PRO A 474 -18.81 -3.95 1.67
CA PRO A 474 -17.94 -5.02 2.19
C PRO A 474 -18.62 -6.11 3.04
N LYS A 475 -19.50 -5.74 3.98
CA LYS A 475 -20.22 -6.72 4.82
C LYS A 475 -21.13 -7.63 3.98
N HIS A 476 -21.91 -7.07 3.06
CA HIS A 476 -22.76 -7.84 2.14
C HIS A 476 -21.94 -8.79 1.26
N ARG A 477 -20.82 -8.33 0.69
CA ARG A 477 -19.93 -9.17 -0.13
C ARG A 477 -19.42 -10.41 0.62
N ARG A 478 -19.05 -10.25 1.90
CA ARG A 478 -18.62 -11.38 2.75
C ARG A 478 -19.73 -12.41 2.93
N CYS A 479 -20.97 -11.98 3.14
CA CYS A 479 -22.14 -12.87 3.22
C CYS A 479 -22.32 -13.68 1.93
N VAL A 480 -22.30 -13.00 0.78
CA VAL A 480 -22.44 -13.64 -0.54
C VAL A 480 -21.31 -14.65 -0.79
N LEU A 481 -20.07 -14.30 -0.46
CA LEU A 481 -18.92 -15.20 -0.58
C LEU A 481 -19.05 -16.46 0.28
N ASN A 482 -19.50 -16.32 1.53
CA ASN A 482 -19.73 -17.48 2.40
C ASN A 482 -20.81 -18.41 1.84
N LYS A 483 -21.89 -17.84 1.30
CA LYS A 483 -22.93 -18.60 0.62
C LYS A 483 -22.40 -19.36 -0.60
N ILE A 484 -21.57 -18.72 -1.42
CA ILE A 484 -20.95 -19.36 -2.59
C ILE A 484 -20.03 -20.51 -2.14
N ARG A 485 -19.20 -20.31 -1.12
CA ARG A 485 -18.33 -21.36 -0.57
C ARG A 485 -19.11 -22.59 -0.12
N ASP A 486 -20.21 -22.39 0.61
CA ASP A 486 -21.09 -23.48 1.05
C ASP A 486 -21.65 -24.27 -0.14
N LYS A 487 -22.11 -23.58 -1.19
CA LYS A 487 -22.62 -24.22 -2.42
C LYS A 487 -21.56 -24.99 -3.18
N LEU A 488 -20.35 -24.44 -3.26
CA LEU A 488 -19.22 -25.11 -3.91
C LEU A 488 -18.82 -26.40 -3.17
N GLN A 489 -18.75 -26.34 -1.83
CA GLN A 489 -18.44 -27.49 -0.99
C GLN A 489 -19.48 -28.61 -1.09
N LYS A 490 -20.77 -28.25 -1.15
CA LYS A 490 -21.88 -29.21 -1.30
C LYS A 490 -22.06 -29.74 -2.73
N GLN A 491 -21.21 -29.33 -3.67
CA GLN A 491 -21.32 -29.69 -5.09
C GLN A 491 -22.68 -29.31 -5.72
N GLU A 492 -23.32 -28.27 -5.19
CA GLU A 492 -24.59 -27.77 -5.72
C GLU A 492 -24.35 -26.88 -6.96
N LYS A 493 -25.41 -26.67 -7.75
CA LYS A 493 -25.39 -25.72 -8.87
C LYS A 493 -25.03 -24.33 -8.36
N CYS A 494 -23.93 -23.79 -8.87
CA CYS A 494 -23.38 -22.49 -8.50
C CYS A 494 -22.72 -21.85 -9.73
N ILE A 495 -23.43 -20.92 -10.36
CA ILE A 495 -22.91 -20.08 -11.44
C ILE A 495 -22.74 -18.68 -10.87
N LEU A 496 -21.49 -18.27 -10.69
CA LEU A 496 -21.15 -16.95 -10.17
C LEU A 496 -20.80 -16.01 -11.30
N ILE A 497 -21.51 -14.90 -11.42
CA ILE A 497 -21.18 -13.81 -12.34
C ILE A 497 -20.51 -12.70 -11.52
N SER A 498 -19.33 -12.29 -11.95
CA SER A 498 -18.52 -11.32 -11.21
C SER A 498 -17.68 -10.44 -12.14
N THR A 499 -16.95 -9.53 -11.52
CA THR A 499 -15.92 -8.71 -12.16
C THR A 499 -14.54 -9.17 -11.68
N SER A 500 -13.47 -8.42 -11.98
CA SER A 500 -12.11 -8.73 -11.53
C SER A 500 -11.92 -8.81 -10.01
N LEU A 501 -12.95 -8.48 -9.21
CA LEU A 501 -12.95 -8.61 -7.75
C LEU A 501 -12.56 -10.02 -7.26
N VAL A 502 -12.89 -11.07 -8.01
CA VAL A 502 -12.62 -12.47 -7.61
C VAL A 502 -11.27 -13.00 -8.10
N GLU A 503 -10.57 -12.25 -8.96
CA GLU A 503 -9.28 -12.66 -9.55
C GLU A 503 -8.19 -12.76 -8.49
N ALA A 504 -8.22 -11.88 -7.50
CA ALA A 504 -7.26 -11.85 -6.40
C ALA A 504 -7.98 -11.83 -5.06
N GLY A 505 -7.55 -12.70 -4.16
CA GLY A 505 -7.93 -12.58 -2.75
C GLY A 505 -9.25 -13.15 -2.34
N VAL A 506 -9.78 -14.06 -3.15
CA VAL A 506 -10.97 -14.80 -2.80
C VAL A 506 -10.65 -16.29 -2.95
N ASP A 507 -10.88 -17.04 -1.88
CA ASP A 507 -10.72 -18.49 -1.88
C ASP A 507 -11.98 -19.16 -2.44
N LEU A 508 -11.98 -19.41 -3.75
CA LEU A 508 -13.03 -20.07 -4.51
C LEU A 508 -12.41 -21.11 -5.47
N ASP A 509 -13.07 -22.26 -5.61
CA ASP A 509 -12.67 -23.37 -6.48
C ASP A 509 -13.86 -23.82 -7.36
N PHE A 510 -13.89 -23.34 -8.59
CA PHE A 510 -14.91 -23.69 -9.59
C PHE A 510 -14.39 -24.79 -10.52
N GLN A 511 -15.32 -25.51 -11.16
CA GLN A 511 -14.96 -26.49 -12.18
C GLN A 511 -14.52 -25.79 -13.49
N ASN A 512 -15.32 -24.82 -13.95
CA ASN A 512 -15.07 -24.08 -15.18
C ASN A 512 -15.01 -22.58 -14.91
N VAL A 513 -14.17 -21.88 -15.67
CA VAL A 513 -14.03 -20.41 -15.59
C VAL A 513 -14.21 -19.82 -16.96
N TYR A 514 -15.06 -18.80 -17.07
CA TYR A 514 -15.27 -17.99 -18.26
C TYR A 514 -14.71 -16.61 -17.98
N ARG A 515 -13.71 -16.18 -18.73
CA ARG A 515 -13.10 -14.86 -18.59
C ARG A 515 -13.27 -14.07 -19.88
N GLN A 516 -13.96 -12.93 -19.80
CA GLN A 516 -13.96 -11.97 -20.89
C GLN A 516 -12.50 -11.55 -21.15
N LEU A 517 -12.12 -11.35 -22.42
CA LEU A 517 -10.78 -10.95 -22.81
C LEU A 517 -10.30 -9.76 -21.96
N ALA A 518 -9.12 -9.92 -21.38
CA ALA A 518 -8.46 -8.99 -20.48
C ALA A 518 -6.94 -9.10 -20.68
N GLY A 519 -6.14 -8.51 -19.79
CA GLY A 519 -4.69 -8.77 -19.75
C GLY A 519 -4.38 -10.25 -19.45
N VAL A 520 -3.24 -10.75 -19.96
CA VAL A 520 -2.78 -12.13 -19.71
C VAL A 520 -2.70 -12.41 -18.20
N ASP A 521 -2.20 -11.47 -17.41
CA ASP A 521 -2.13 -11.57 -15.95
C ASP A 521 -3.50 -11.80 -15.28
N SER A 522 -4.51 -11.05 -15.71
CA SER A 522 -5.89 -11.19 -15.23
C SER A 522 -6.51 -12.54 -15.62
N ILE A 523 -6.21 -13.03 -16.83
CA ILE A 523 -6.65 -14.35 -17.29
C ILE A 523 -6.01 -15.47 -16.47
N ILE A 524 -4.71 -15.40 -16.20
CA ILE A 524 -4.00 -16.38 -15.37
C ILE A 524 -4.49 -16.36 -13.92
N GLN A 525 -4.79 -15.19 -13.37
CA GLN A 525 -5.37 -15.07 -12.03
C GLN A 525 -6.78 -15.68 -11.94
N ALA A 526 -7.62 -15.44 -12.95
CA ALA A 526 -8.91 -16.09 -13.09
C ALA A 526 -8.77 -17.62 -13.19
N ALA A 527 -7.78 -18.11 -13.96
CA ALA A 527 -7.48 -19.53 -14.07
C ALA A 527 -7.10 -20.15 -12.72
N GLY A 528 -6.49 -19.39 -11.80
CA GLY A 528 -6.22 -19.80 -10.41
C GLY A 528 -7.46 -19.99 -9.53
N ARG A 529 -8.67 -19.85 -10.08
CA ARG A 529 -9.97 -20.20 -9.48
C ARG A 529 -10.62 -21.41 -10.15
N CYS A 530 -10.01 -21.95 -11.20
CA CYS A 530 -10.42 -23.15 -11.92
C CYS A 530 -9.67 -24.36 -11.35
N ASN A 531 -10.39 -25.34 -10.81
CA ASN A 531 -9.84 -26.57 -10.24
C ASN A 531 -8.65 -26.30 -9.30
N ARG A 532 -8.79 -25.27 -8.46
CA ARG A 532 -7.75 -24.72 -7.58
C ARG A 532 -7.16 -25.78 -6.66
N GLU A 533 -8.01 -26.66 -6.13
CA GLU A 533 -7.61 -27.74 -5.23
C GLU A 533 -7.11 -28.99 -5.97
N GLY A 534 -7.17 -29.02 -7.31
CA GLY A 534 -6.73 -30.16 -8.12
C GLY A 534 -7.56 -31.43 -7.92
N ARG A 535 -8.82 -31.29 -7.49
CA ARG A 535 -9.72 -32.42 -7.20
C ARG A 535 -10.28 -33.09 -8.45
N ARG A 536 -10.20 -32.40 -9.60
CA ARG A 536 -10.73 -32.84 -10.90
C ARG A 536 -9.57 -33.06 -11.88
N ALA A 537 -9.77 -33.93 -12.86
CA ALA A 537 -8.83 -34.08 -13.96
C ALA A 537 -8.70 -32.75 -14.74
N LYS A 538 -7.47 -32.41 -15.17
CA LYS A 538 -7.16 -31.13 -15.83
C LYS A 538 -7.99 -30.94 -17.09
N GLU A 539 -8.21 -32.02 -17.84
CA GLU A 539 -8.92 -32.08 -19.11
C GLU A 539 -10.41 -31.72 -18.96
N ASN A 540 -10.96 -31.91 -17.75
CA ASN A 540 -12.35 -31.62 -17.41
C ASN A 540 -12.56 -30.23 -16.79
N SER A 541 -11.49 -29.43 -16.71
CA SER A 541 -11.49 -28.11 -16.06
C SER A 541 -11.02 -27.07 -17.07
N VAL A 542 -11.95 -26.27 -17.61
CA VAL A 542 -11.69 -25.40 -18.75
C VAL A 542 -11.74 -23.94 -18.34
N VAL A 543 -10.72 -23.18 -18.77
CA VAL A 543 -10.70 -21.72 -18.75
C VAL A 543 -11.05 -21.22 -20.15
N THR A 544 -12.30 -20.78 -20.30
CA THR A 544 -12.82 -20.26 -21.57
C THR A 544 -12.59 -18.75 -21.66
N ILE A 545 -11.83 -18.32 -22.66
CA ILE A 545 -11.61 -16.92 -23.00
C ILE A 545 -12.56 -16.54 -24.12
N PHE A 546 -13.27 -15.42 -23.94
CA PHE A 546 -14.25 -14.95 -24.91
C PHE A 546 -14.22 -13.43 -25.02
N GLN A 547 -14.75 -12.92 -26.12
CA GLN A 547 -14.97 -11.49 -26.32
C GLN A 547 -16.41 -11.26 -26.77
N PHE A 548 -17.04 -10.18 -26.33
CA PHE A 548 -18.36 -9.82 -26.86
C PHE A 548 -18.24 -9.22 -28.26
N LYS A 549 -19.23 -9.49 -29.12
CA LYS A 549 -19.30 -8.87 -30.45
C LYS A 549 -19.57 -7.37 -30.36
N GLU A 550 -20.29 -6.92 -29.34
CA GLU A 550 -20.55 -5.50 -29.13
C GLU A 550 -19.29 -4.79 -28.63
N LYS A 551 -18.94 -3.65 -29.24
CA LYS A 551 -17.84 -2.81 -28.75
C LYS A 551 -18.28 -2.11 -27.47
N GLU A 552 -17.55 -2.37 -26.39
CA GLU A 552 -17.75 -1.70 -25.11
C GLU A 552 -16.60 -0.73 -24.83
N TYR A 553 -16.92 0.49 -24.40
CA TYR A 553 -15.91 1.51 -24.11
C TYR A 553 -15.26 1.23 -22.76
N MET A 554 -14.04 0.69 -22.79
CA MET A 554 -13.25 0.34 -21.59
C MET A 554 -11.85 0.98 -21.65
N PRO A 555 -11.74 2.31 -21.48
CA PRO A 555 -10.50 3.03 -21.72
C PRO A 555 -9.33 2.56 -20.84
N GLY A 556 -9.63 2.11 -19.61
CA GLY A 556 -8.60 1.66 -18.66
C GLY A 556 -8.03 0.26 -18.92
N GLN A 557 -8.68 -0.57 -19.75
CA GLN A 557 -8.28 -1.96 -20.01
C GLN A 557 -7.98 -2.26 -21.48
N ARG A 558 -8.32 -1.33 -22.38
CA ARG A 558 -8.22 -1.53 -23.83
C ARG A 558 -6.83 -1.96 -24.27
N GLN A 559 -5.79 -1.30 -23.79
CA GLN A 559 -4.42 -1.62 -24.18
C GLN A 559 -3.99 -3.04 -23.75
N GLN A 560 -4.36 -3.46 -22.54
CA GLN A 560 -4.07 -4.82 -22.07
C GLN A 560 -4.80 -5.88 -22.90
N MET A 561 -6.05 -5.60 -23.29
CA MET A 561 -6.83 -6.46 -24.16
C MET A 561 -6.23 -6.55 -25.56
N ASP A 562 -5.89 -5.40 -26.17
CA ASP A 562 -5.32 -5.33 -27.52
C ASP A 562 -4.03 -6.15 -27.62
N ILE A 563 -3.14 -6.06 -26.62
CA ILE A 563 -1.90 -6.86 -26.58
C ILE A 563 -2.22 -8.35 -26.46
N THR A 564 -3.19 -8.72 -25.63
CA THR A 564 -3.59 -10.12 -25.44
C THR A 564 -4.26 -10.68 -26.70
N GLU A 565 -5.07 -9.89 -27.41
CA GLU A 565 -5.66 -10.26 -28.70
C GLU A 565 -4.57 -10.54 -29.74
N ASN A 566 -3.52 -9.69 -29.80
CA ASN A 566 -2.38 -9.91 -30.69
C ASN A 566 -1.61 -11.19 -30.34
N LEU A 567 -1.33 -11.45 -29.06
CA LEU A 567 -0.64 -12.68 -28.64
C LEU A 567 -1.45 -13.93 -28.99
N LEU A 568 -2.77 -13.91 -28.78
CA LEU A 568 -3.66 -15.01 -29.16
C LEU A 568 -3.73 -15.21 -30.69
N ALA A 569 -3.66 -14.14 -31.48
CA ALA A 569 -3.64 -14.21 -32.94
C ALA A 569 -2.31 -14.71 -33.50
N GLU A 570 -1.22 -14.55 -32.75
CA GLU A 570 0.11 -15.09 -33.02
C GLU A 570 0.30 -16.53 -32.49
N ASP A 571 -0.79 -17.19 -32.04
CA ASP A 571 -0.80 -18.56 -31.50
C ASP A 571 0.11 -18.79 -30.28
N TRP A 572 0.35 -17.74 -29.48
CA TRP A 572 1.08 -17.90 -28.21
C TRP A 572 0.28 -18.71 -27.20
N ASP A 573 0.94 -19.63 -26.51
CA ASP A 573 0.40 -20.25 -25.30
C ASP A 573 0.40 -19.23 -24.15
N ILE A 574 -0.77 -18.68 -23.86
CA ILE A 574 -1.00 -17.70 -22.78
C ILE A 574 -0.62 -18.19 -21.38
N SER A 575 -0.52 -19.50 -21.17
CA SER A 575 -0.12 -20.09 -19.89
C SER A 575 1.40 -20.23 -19.75
N SER A 576 2.14 -20.11 -20.85
CA SER A 576 3.59 -20.19 -20.86
C SER A 576 4.24 -18.96 -20.20
N LEU A 577 5.37 -19.18 -19.54
CA LEU A 577 6.17 -18.12 -18.93
C LEU A 577 6.69 -17.13 -19.98
N GLU A 578 7.03 -17.64 -21.16
CA GLU A 578 7.51 -16.87 -22.30
C GLU A 578 6.44 -15.89 -22.81
N CYS A 579 5.18 -16.31 -22.92
CA CYS A 579 4.08 -15.44 -23.31
C CYS A 579 3.79 -14.35 -22.26
N ILE A 580 3.83 -14.72 -20.98
CA ILE A 580 3.64 -13.77 -19.87
C ILE A 580 4.72 -12.68 -19.90
N GLU A 581 5.99 -13.07 -20.09
CA GLU A 581 7.09 -12.11 -20.18
C GLU A 581 6.93 -11.18 -21.40
N GLU A 582 6.59 -11.73 -22.56
CA GLU A 582 6.37 -10.96 -23.78
C GLU A 582 5.18 -9.99 -23.67
N TYR A 583 4.09 -10.42 -23.02
CA TYR A 583 2.95 -9.57 -22.70
C TYR A 583 3.37 -8.31 -21.93
N PHE A 584 4.14 -8.47 -20.86
CA PHE A 584 4.60 -7.33 -20.05
C PHE A 584 5.60 -6.45 -20.81
N LYS A 585 6.50 -7.03 -21.61
CA LYS A 585 7.42 -6.25 -22.47
C LYS A 585 6.65 -5.34 -23.42
N ARG A 586 5.66 -5.89 -24.14
CA ARG A 586 4.79 -5.12 -25.05
C ARG A 586 4.01 -4.05 -24.27
N LEU A 587 3.39 -4.41 -23.14
CA LEU A 587 2.59 -3.49 -22.32
C LEU A 587 3.40 -2.27 -21.87
N TYR A 588 4.59 -2.52 -21.34
CA TYR A 588 5.48 -1.47 -20.87
C TYR A 588 6.04 -0.62 -22.00
N HIS A 589 6.39 -1.23 -23.13
CA HIS A 589 6.84 -0.53 -24.32
C HIS A 589 5.77 0.45 -24.82
N PHE A 590 4.52 0.00 -24.98
CA PHE A 590 3.43 0.86 -25.44
C PHE A 590 3.05 1.95 -24.42
N ARG A 591 3.26 1.73 -23.12
CA ARG A 591 3.01 2.76 -22.09
C ARG A 591 4.08 3.85 -22.12
N GLY A 592 5.34 3.51 -22.33
CA GLY A 592 6.44 4.46 -22.53
C GLY A 592 6.55 5.51 -21.41
N GLU A 593 6.33 6.79 -21.72
CA GLU A 593 6.35 7.89 -20.74
C GLU A 593 5.18 7.85 -19.75
N ASN A 594 4.04 7.26 -20.12
CA ASN A 594 2.86 7.16 -19.24
C ASN A 594 3.05 6.22 -18.04
N LEU A 595 4.21 5.57 -17.93
CA LEU A 595 4.65 4.85 -16.72
C LEU A 595 5.04 5.80 -15.57
N ASP A 596 5.16 7.10 -15.87
CA ASP A 596 5.20 8.19 -14.89
C ASP A 596 4.18 9.26 -15.31
N LYS A 597 2.89 8.90 -15.22
CA LYS A 597 1.77 9.66 -15.81
C LYS A 597 1.71 11.13 -15.37
N LYS A 598 2.05 11.41 -14.11
CA LYS A 598 2.08 12.78 -13.55
C LYS A 598 3.48 13.40 -13.55
N ARG A 599 4.46 12.74 -14.18
CA ARG A 599 5.86 13.21 -14.24
C ARG A 599 6.46 13.46 -12.86
N ILE A 600 6.17 12.56 -11.92
CA ILE A 600 6.64 12.63 -10.53
C ILE A 600 8.16 12.69 -10.45
N MET A 601 8.86 12.01 -11.37
CA MET A 601 10.31 12.05 -11.43
C MET A 601 10.87 13.40 -11.88
N ASP A 602 10.09 14.24 -12.57
CA ASP A 602 10.49 15.59 -13.00
C ASP A 602 10.52 16.58 -11.84
N GLU A 603 9.75 16.32 -10.78
CA GLU A 603 9.66 17.14 -9.57
C GLU A 603 10.87 16.99 -8.63
N PHE A 604 11.80 16.07 -8.97
CA PHE A 604 13.06 15.83 -8.27
C PHE A 604 14.26 15.93 -9.21
N LYS A 605 14.53 17.15 -9.70
CA LYS A 605 15.63 17.43 -10.65
C LYS A 605 16.31 18.75 -10.37
N LYS A 606 17.59 18.88 -10.74
CA LYS A 606 18.38 20.11 -10.67
C LYS A 606 18.40 20.73 -9.26
N ARG A 607 18.46 19.91 -8.22
CA ARG A 607 18.36 20.31 -6.80
C ARG A 607 17.10 21.10 -6.43
N ARG A 608 16.03 20.95 -7.21
CA ARG A 608 14.70 21.49 -6.90
C ARG A 608 13.79 20.32 -6.56
N TYR A 609 13.36 20.26 -5.31
CA TYR A 609 12.58 19.13 -4.78
C TYR A 609 11.21 19.63 -4.33
N ASN A 610 10.16 19.20 -5.03
CA ASN A 610 8.77 19.63 -4.76
C ASN A 610 8.01 18.56 -3.97
N PHE A 611 8.32 18.43 -2.68
CA PHE A 611 7.75 17.41 -1.82
C PHE A 611 6.24 17.55 -1.60
N ALA A 612 5.75 18.79 -1.40
CA ALA A 612 4.35 19.04 -1.11
C ALA A 612 3.46 18.77 -2.33
N LYS A 613 3.93 19.17 -3.52
CA LYS A 613 3.29 18.86 -4.79
C LYS A 613 3.24 17.34 -5.03
N VAL A 614 4.38 16.65 -4.95
CA VAL A 614 4.43 15.20 -5.18
C VAL A 614 3.58 14.44 -4.17
N GLY A 615 3.62 14.82 -2.88
CA GLY A 615 2.78 14.19 -1.85
C GLY A 615 1.27 14.39 -2.04
N LYS A 616 0.85 15.33 -2.88
CA LYS A 616 -0.55 15.53 -3.30
C LYS A 616 -0.88 14.77 -4.58
N GLU A 617 0.06 14.71 -5.53
CA GLU A 617 -0.14 14.17 -6.87
C GLU A 617 0.07 12.66 -6.95
N PHE A 618 1.05 12.11 -6.23
CA PHE A 618 1.32 10.68 -6.17
C PHE A 618 0.22 9.98 -5.36
N LYS A 619 -0.82 9.55 -6.07
CA LYS A 619 -1.91 8.75 -5.52
C LYS A 619 -2.05 7.50 -6.39
N LEU A 620 -1.80 6.33 -5.81
CA LEU A 620 -1.86 5.08 -6.58
C LEU A 620 -3.29 4.75 -7.03
N ILE A 621 -4.27 5.25 -6.28
CA ILE A 621 -5.69 5.23 -6.62
C ILE A 621 -6.13 6.69 -6.76
N GLU A 622 -6.49 7.10 -7.97
CA GLU A 622 -7.02 8.46 -8.21
C GLU A 622 -8.42 8.58 -7.57
N GLU A 623 -8.60 9.62 -6.75
CA GLU A 623 -9.85 9.93 -6.03
C GLU A 623 -10.91 10.55 -6.97
N ASN A 624 -11.38 9.79 -7.96
CA ASN A 624 -12.54 10.18 -8.79
C ASN A 624 -13.79 9.38 -8.41
N THR A 625 -13.88 8.96 -7.14
CA THR A 625 -15.01 8.21 -6.62
C THR A 625 -15.63 8.92 -5.43
N LYS A 626 -16.96 8.94 -5.40
CA LYS A 626 -17.76 9.40 -4.25
C LYS A 626 -18.14 8.20 -3.40
N THR A 627 -18.13 8.41 -2.08
CA THR A 627 -18.52 7.38 -1.11
C THR A 627 -20.01 7.44 -0.88
N ILE A 628 -20.73 6.35 -1.10
CA ILE A 628 -22.15 6.21 -0.73
C ILE A 628 -22.27 5.23 0.43
N PHE A 629 -22.88 5.70 1.52
CA PHE A 629 -23.31 4.91 2.66
C PHE A 629 -24.65 4.23 2.38
N ILE A 630 -24.70 2.90 2.51
CA ILE A 630 -25.89 2.09 2.28
C ILE A 630 -26.55 1.77 3.63
N ASN A 631 -27.61 2.51 3.93
CA ASN A 631 -28.34 2.39 5.19
C ASN A 631 -29.47 1.34 5.08
N ARG A 632 -29.11 0.05 5.10
CA ARG A 632 -30.09 -1.05 5.00
C ARG A 632 -30.13 -2.00 6.20
N GLU A 633 -29.07 -2.06 6.97
CA GLU A 633 -28.99 -2.89 8.16
C GLU A 633 -29.22 -2.04 9.41
N ASP A 634 -29.86 -2.58 10.44
CA ASP A 634 -30.13 -1.87 11.70
C ASP A 634 -28.85 -1.27 12.32
N GLU A 635 -27.75 -2.03 12.27
CA GLU A 635 -26.42 -1.58 12.72
C GLU A 635 -25.90 -0.37 11.92
N ALA A 636 -26.17 -0.32 10.61
CA ALA A 636 -25.78 0.80 9.75
C ALA A 636 -26.61 2.05 10.08
N GLU A 637 -27.89 1.87 10.37
CA GLU A 637 -28.79 2.95 10.74
C GLU A 637 -28.40 3.56 12.09
N GLU A 638 -28.14 2.72 13.10
CA GLU A 638 -27.64 3.16 14.40
C GLU A 638 -26.31 3.92 14.28
N LEU A 639 -25.40 3.41 13.45
CA LEU A 639 -24.12 4.05 13.21
C LEU A 639 -24.29 5.44 12.58
N LEU A 640 -25.15 5.56 11.57
CA LEU A 640 -25.43 6.83 10.92
C LEU A 640 -26.11 7.82 11.86
N LYS A 641 -27.07 7.38 12.67
CA LYS A 641 -27.72 8.21 13.71
C LYS A 641 -26.68 8.74 14.71
N LYS A 642 -25.79 7.86 15.19
CA LYS A 642 -24.72 8.24 16.13
C LYS A 642 -23.75 9.25 15.52
N MET A 643 -23.37 9.07 14.25
CA MET A 643 -22.51 10.01 13.53
C MET A 643 -23.17 11.39 13.34
N LYS A 644 -24.49 11.42 13.05
CA LYS A 644 -25.25 12.67 12.97
C LYS A 644 -25.40 13.39 14.32
N GLN A 645 -25.50 12.65 15.43
CA GLN A 645 -25.66 13.21 16.78
C GLN A 645 -24.34 13.62 17.45
N SER A 646 -23.29 12.80 17.32
CA SER A 646 -22.03 12.94 18.06
C SER A 646 -20.89 13.51 17.20
N GLY A 647 -21.16 13.81 15.92
CA GLY A 647 -20.16 14.23 14.94
C GLY A 647 -19.38 13.05 14.34
N TYR A 648 -18.61 13.36 13.31
CA TYR A 648 -17.92 12.39 12.46
C TYR A 648 -16.50 12.13 12.96
N THR A 649 -16.34 11.09 13.77
CA THR A 649 -15.02 10.62 14.24
C THR A 649 -14.35 9.71 13.21
N LYS A 650 -13.00 9.63 13.22
CA LYS A 650 -12.25 8.69 12.35
C LYS A 650 -12.69 7.24 12.57
N SER A 651 -12.83 6.83 13.83
CA SER A 651 -13.36 5.52 14.22
C SER A 651 -14.77 5.26 13.65
N GLY A 652 -15.68 6.24 13.76
CA GLY A 652 -17.04 6.16 13.19
C GLY A 652 -17.04 6.03 11.66
N MET A 653 -16.30 6.89 10.96
CA MET A 653 -16.17 6.86 9.49
C MET A 653 -15.60 5.53 8.98
N ARG A 654 -14.66 4.92 9.71
CA ARG A 654 -14.08 3.63 9.33
C ARG A 654 -15.06 2.47 9.55
N LYS A 655 -15.81 2.46 10.66
CA LYS A 655 -16.92 1.50 10.85
C LYS A 655 -17.95 1.63 9.74
N ALA A 656 -18.27 2.88 9.36
CA ALA A 656 -19.21 3.17 8.28
C ALA A 656 -18.72 2.61 6.94
N GLY A 657 -17.41 2.57 6.73
CA GLY A 657 -16.78 1.97 5.55
C GLY A 657 -17.23 0.55 5.21
N GLN A 658 -17.66 -0.26 6.19
CA GLN A 658 -18.19 -1.62 5.96
C GLN A 658 -19.54 -1.65 5.24
N TYR A 659 -20.26 -0.52 5.25
CA TYR A 659 -21.56 -0.29 4.61
C TYR A 659 -21.45 0.73 3.46
N CYS A 660 -20.23 1.14 3.12
CA CYS A 660 -19.98 2.08 2.03
C CYS A 660 -19.64 1.37 0.71
N ILE A 661 -20.05 2.00 -0.38
CA ILE A 661 -19.59 1.69 -1.74
C ILE A 661 -18.93 2.93 -2.34
N GLN A 662 -18.00 2.70 -3.26
CA GLN A 662 -17.33 3.74 -4.04
C GLN A 662 -17.88 3.71 -5.47
N ILE A 663 -18.37 4.86 -5.94
CA ILE A 663 -18.90 5.02 -7.30
C ILE A 663 -18.20 6.14 -8.04
N TYR A 664 -18.10 6.05 -9.36
CA TYR A 664 -17.43 7.08 -10.15
C TYR A 664 -18.33 8.29 -10.39
N ASP A 665 -17.74 9.45 -10.69
CA ASP A 665 -18.45 10.72 -10.88
C ASP A 665 -19.67 10.62 -11.81
N ARG A 666 -19.55 9.90 -12.94
CA ARG A 666 -20.69 9.70 -13.85
C ARG A 666 -21.86 8.93 -13.22
N GLU A 667 -21.57 7.87 -12.46
CA GLU A 667 -22.59 7.09 -11.76
C GLU A 667 -23.22 7.95 -10.65
N PHE A 668 -22.39 8.78 -10.00
CA PHE A 668 -22.80 9.69 -8.95
C PHE A 668 -23.74 10.77 -9.48
N GLU A 669 -23.40 11.42 -10.59
CA GLU A 669 -24.23 12.43 -11.24
C GLU A 669 -25.62 11.88 -11.60
N ASN A 670 -25.70 10.65 -12.11
CA ASN A 670 -26.98 10.00 -12.41
C ASN A 670 -27.83 9.77 -11.15
N LEU A 671 -27.24 9.22 -10.10
CA LEU A 671 -27.93 8.96 -8.82
C LEU A 671 -28.37 10.26 -8.13
N HIS A 672 -27.49 11.26 -8.14
CA HIS A 672 -27.74 12.57 -7.55
C HIS A 672 -28.83 13.32 -8.32
N GLY A 673 -28.75 13.32 -9.65
CA GLY A 673 -29.76 13.93 -10.52
C GLY A 673 -31.14 13.28 -10.40
N ALA A 674 -31.19 11.96 -10.12
CA ALA A 674 -32.43 11.22 -9.85
C ALA A 674 -32.91 11.33 -8.39
N GLY A 675 -32.25 12.12 -7.53
CA GLY A 675 -32.63 12.30 -6.12
C GLY A 675 -32.46 11.04 -5.25
N MET A 676 -31.68 10.05 -5.71
CA MET A 676 -31.52 8.76 -5.01
C MET A 676 -30.48 8.79 -3.89
N ILE A 677 -29.62 9.80 -3.88
CA ILE A 677 -28.57 10.01 -2.87
C ILE A 677 -28.61 11.44 -2.34
N ARG A 678 -28.21 11.63 -1.08
CA ARG A 678 -28.08 12.95 -0.44
C ARG A 678 -26.77 13.09 0.32
N PRO A 679 -26.19 14.29 0.47
CA PRO A 679 -25.02 14.48 1.32
C PRO A 679 -25.36 14.07 2.76
N VAL A 680 -24.42 13.37 3.42
CA VAL A 680 -24.57 12.94 4.82
C VAL A 680 -24.43 14.14 5.77
N SER A 681 -23.56 15.09 5.42
CA SER A 681 -23.33 16.36 6.12
C SER A 681 -22.69 17.36 5.14
N GLU A 682 -22.96 18.65 5.33
CA GLU A 682 -22.32 19.73 4.56
C GLU A 682 -20.81 19.83 4.84
N ASP A 683 -20.35 19.34 6.00
CA ASP A 683 -18.96 19.41 6.42
C ASP A 683 -18.08 18.29 5.84
N ILE A 684 -18.70 17.24 5.27
CA ILE A 684 -17.97 16.09 4.70
C ILE A 684 -18.14 16.07 3.19
N LYS A 685 -17.05 16.41 2.50
CA LYS A 685 -16.96 16.27 1.05
C LYS A 685 -17.00 14.80 0.66
N ASP A 686 -17.68 14.52 -0.45
CA ASP A 686 -17.66 13.25 -1.14
C ASP A 686 -18.25 12.06 -0.36
N PHE A 687 -19.12 12.34 0.64
CA PHE A 687 -19.82 11.33 1.43
C PHE A 687 -21.34 11.53 1.41
N TYR A 688 -22.03 10.53 0.86
CA TYR A 688 -23.47 10.56 0.56
C TYR A 688 -24.18 9.36 1.18
N GLU A 689 -25.47 9.50 1.47
CA GLU A 689 -26.35 8.44 1.94
C GLU A 689 -27.28 8.04 0.79
N LEU A 690 -27.48 6.74 0.57
CA LEU A 690 -28.52 6.25 -0.30
C LEU A 690 -29.89 6.41 0.39
N VAL A 691 -30.76 7.23 -0.19
CA VAL A 691 -32.12 7.48 0.35
C VAL A 691 -33.18 6.65 -0.35
N ASN A 692 -32.97 6.29 -1.62
CA ASN A 692 -33.86 5.38 -2.32
C ASN A 692 -33.45 3.93 -2.03
N ALA A 693 -34.23 3.25 -1.21
CA ALA A 693 -33.97 1.86 -0.85
C ALA A 693 -34.01 0.91 -2.05
N GLU A 694 -34.82 1.17 -3.07
CA GLU A 694 -34.99 0.30 -4.26
C GLU A 694 -33.75 0.29 -5.16
N ALA A 695 -32.93 1.35 -5.09
CA ALA A 695 -31.70 1.46 -5.86
C ALA A 695 -30.62 0.44 -5.41
N TYR A 696 -30.78 -0.22 -4.26
CA TYR A 696 -29.90 -1.29 -3.80
C TYR A 696 -30.69 -2.60 -3.63
N THR A 697 -30.14 -3.73 -4.08
CA THR A 697 -30.77 -5.04 -3.96
C THR A 697 -29.84 -6.05 -3.29
N GLU A 698 -30.40 -7.03 -2.58
CA GLU A 698 -29.63 -8.14 -1.99
C GLU A 698 -28.93 -9.00 -3.07
N GLU A 699 -29.49 -9.06 -4.27
CA GLU A 699 -28.91 -9.88 -5.33
C GLU A 699 -27.77 -9.18 -6.08
N MET A 700 -27.85 -7.86 -6.31
CA MET A 700 -26.93 -7.14 -7.21
C MET A 700 -26.16 -5.99 -6.55
N GLY A 701 -26.49 -5.62 -5.31
CA GLY A 701 -26.06 -4.38 -4.70
C GLY A 701 -26.72 -3.17 -5.36
N LEU A 702 -25.98 -2.06 -5.45
CA LEU A 702 -26.45 -0.83 -6.12
C LEU A 702 -26.71 -1.06 -7.61
N SER A 703 -27.92 -0.72 -8.08
CA SER A 703 -28.32 -0.78 -9.49
C SER A 703 -27.62 0.30 -10.31
N LEU A 704 -27.04 -0.09 -11.44
CA LEU A 704 -26.33 0.82 -12.35
C LEU A 704 -27.16 1.22 -13.59
N GLU A 705 -28.40 0.77 -13.69
CA GLU A 705 -29.35 1.19 -14.72
C GLU A 705 -30.28 2.23 -14.12
N ILE A 706 -29.86 3.49 -14.19
CA ILE A 706 -30.71 4.64 -13.86
C ILE A 706 -30.74 5.49 -15.11
N ASP A 707 -31.85 5.40 -15.85
CA ASP A 707 -32.17 6.37 -16.88
C ASP A 707 -32.63 7.65 -16.19
N THR A 708 -32.14 8.80 -16.65
CA THR A 708 -32.40 10.16 -16.13
C THR A 708 -33.86 10.63 -16.33
N GLY A 709 -34.82 9.71 -16.47
CA GLY A 709 -36.23 9.97 -16.74
C GLY A 709 -37.21 9.61 -15.62
N MET A 710 -36.76 8.99 -14.51
CA MET A 710 -37.62 8.73 -13.35
C MET A 710 -37.62 9.91 -12.39
N ALA A 711 -38.05 11.08 -12.86
CA ALA A 711 -38.59 12.09 -11.96
C ALA A 711 -39.96 11.57 -11.50
N LEU A 712 -40.03 11.11 -10.25
CA LEU A 712 -41.29 10.77 -9.59
C LEU A 712 -42.20 12.00 -9.61
N TRP A 713 -43.21 11.98 -10.48
CA TRP A 713 -44.46 12.65 -10.20
C TRP A 713 -45.15 11.85 -9.10
N THR A 714 -45.02 12.28 -7.86
CA THR A 714 -46.06 12.18 -6.83
C THR A 714 -45.77 13.12 -5.68
#